data_AF-A0A8D9ALA1-F1
#
_entry.id   AF-A0A8D9ALA1-F1
#
_cell.length_a   1.000
_cell.length_b   1.000
_cell.length_c   1.000
_cell.angle_alpha   90.00
_cell.angle_beta   90.00
_cell.angle_gamma   90.00
#
_symmetry.space_group_name_H-M   'P 1'
#
loop_
_entity.id
_entity.type
_entity.pdbx_description
1 polymer ?
#
loop_
_entity_poly.entity_id
_entity_poly.type
_entity_poly.pdbx_seq_one_letter_code
_entity_poly.pdbx_strand_id
1 'polypeptide(L)'
;MACPVVISGISGRFPESSDCEEFKKNLYNGVDMISNDSRRWPPGLYGAPSRTGKIKDIASFDAEFFGIHTKLANVMDPQLRMLLELTHESIMDAGYNPEELRGTRTGVYIGLMTTEANDLAESSPETLTGYETIGSTRAMLANRLSYAFNFSGPCCTIDTACSSTLFGLHLAVQAIERGECEHAIIGGVNLTLKPATSLMYHKYSMLSPTGTISPFDAAANGYVRSEAAVVIFITRDSSSRRIYSHILGTATNTDGHKKQGQTYPSSLRQAELMREVYKKSGVDPALVGYVEAHGTGTSVGDVQETNAITEVFCTKRSTPLLIGSVKSNCGHTEPTSGLVSIAKATFTFETGLLPPNINYHTPNPNIKGLTEGKLKVVSRTQPLVGDYIAINSFGVGGTNAHVLLKRYSPGIPTSVNHKLPTPQIPRLVLGAGRTQQCVGQLLNELKSRSTTNDLLSMYDQIHSVPTPGYKFRGFAIQNSNKEFEIPLYDPEPRPIWFLFSGMGSQWLGMGRELLAVDIFRSTIDQCDKALAPMNVSLRSLYENPNEDVFKNPINVMTGVIGMQIGLINILKSLGVEPDGIVGHSIGELSCSYADGGFTLEETILAAYYRGCVLVEAKPIRGAMVAVGLGWDEINRKLPNGIVAACHNSNESVTISGPQDEVRAFAEELRREEVFAKEVDSLGFAFHSPYLTTAAKLLRTKYEKFLKSASSAPPRTPRWISTSFPQSEWENILARNCSMDYHLHNVSSPVLFHQAMEHVPSNAIVIEIAPHPLLQAILKRSLPGTVQRVTLTNKTSTNHVETLLSGVGSLYLNGVNIHLSALYGKPNYPVPRGTPMISPLVKWDHSTQYQVPSFLPKNNSGQDEYEISLKNDTDKSLAGHKINSRVLYPAAGYLTLVWKALSKSRQEWFENVGVQFEDVRFLKPTILSPEGTVHLKVTILPSSGRFEITENSALIVDGKVSIQSEDESPTRPLQETSPSLEKTPTLYRAEIYKELNLRGYNYEGLYQGLIESNSEGISGLVEWSNDWTSYIDTILQFRLLSLPHRDLRLPTSIQRVRITPKLQNRKPVTEDGKYHSIQYCSVTDTLITSRVQIQGMTVTPTNKRKSQMGDPTYETFEFHKFFPRADETRHLSSRNVVEILLELGLENISSDHLRVLDLAEQLNLTLDMKNIIDLKPRKTVSWLKNDTLAHVFHWEFF
;
A
#
# COMPACT_ATOMS: atom_id res chain seq x y z
N MET A 1 25.64 -38.35 -1.62
CA MET A 1 24.62 -38.24 -2.68
C MET A 1 24.24 -36.78 -2.81
N ALA A 2 24.19 -36.23 -4.03
CA ALA A 2 23.72 -34.85 -4.22
C ALA A 2 22.28 -34.73 -3.72
N CYS A 3 21.97 -33.65 -3.00
CA CYS A 3 20.64 -33.40 -2.46
C CYS A 3 19.71 -33.00 -3.62
N PRO A 4 18.58 -33.70 -3.87
CA PRO A 4 17.72 -33.42 -5.01
C PRO A 4 17.11 -32.00 -4.90
N VAL A 5 17.13 -31.27 -6.02
CA VAL A 5 16.58 -29.91 -6.13
C VAL A 5 15.18 -29.98 -6.76
N VAL A 6 14.26 -29.18 -6.26
CA VAL A 6 12.85 -29.18 -6.66
C VAL A 6 12.38 -27.78 -7.05
N ILE A 7 11.42 -27.74 -7.98
CA ILE A 7 10.62 -26.54 -8.25
C ILE A 7 9.47 -26.53 -7.24
N SER A 8 9.46 -25.54 -6.36
CA SER A 8 8.54 -25.48 -5.21
C SER A 8 7.47 -24.40 -5.38
N GLY A 9 7.78 -23.27 -6.03
CA GLY A 9 6.82 -22.20 -6.32
C GLY A 9 6.98 -21.61 -7.71
N ILE A 10 5.89 -21.07 -8.26
CA ILE A 10 5.86 -20.41 -9.58
C ILE A 10 4.86 -19.25 -9.62
N SER A 11 5.25 -18.15 -10.27
CA SER A 11 4.32 -17.12 -10.72
C SER A 11 4.72 -16.53 -12.06
N GLY A 12 3.76 -15.95 -12.79
CA GLY A 12 4.05 -15.24 -14.02
C GLY A 12 2.92 -14.38 -14.56
N ARG A 13 3.29 -13.52 -15.51
CA ARG A 13 2.43 -12.76 -16.43
C ARG A 13 2.77 -13.19 -17.85
N PHE A 14 1.76 -13.54 -18.63
CA PHE A 14 1.93 -14.09 -19.98
C PHE A 14 1.08 -13.29 -20.97
N PRO A 15 1.25 -13.49 -22.29
CA PRO A 15 0.37 -12.89 -23.27
C PRO A 15 -1.08 -13.21 -22.97
N GLU A 16 -1.94 -12.18 -22.97
CA GLU A 16 -3.36 -12.31 -22.63
C GLU A 16 -3.68 -13.02 -21.30
N SER A 17 -2.73 -13.08 -20.37
CA SER A 17 -2.90 -13.80 -19.10
C SER A 17 -2.26 -13.06 -17.92
N SER A 18 -3.10 -12.61 -16.98
CA SER A 18 -2.67 -11.84 -15.81
C SER A 18 -2.06 -12.70 -14.69
N ASP A 19 -2.19 -14.03 -14.75
CA ASP A 19 -1.58 -14.96 -13.81
C ASP A 19 -1.42 -16.37 -14.41
N CYS A 20 -0.82 -17.29 -13.64
CA CYS A 20 -0.64 -18.68 -14.05
C CYS A 20 -1.96 -19.43 -14.28
N GLU A 21 -3.04 -19.09 -13.59
CA GLU A 21 -4.33 -19.80 -13.74
C GLU A 21 -5.00 -19.41 -15.07
N GLU A 22 -4.99 -18.12 -15.41
CA GLU A 22 -5.47 -17.65 -16.72
C GLU A 22 -4.62 -18.23 -17.86
N PHE A 23 -3.29 -18.25 -17.70
CA PHE A 23 -2.40 -18.82 -18.71
C PHE A 23 -2.66 -20.33 -18.91
N LYS A 24 -2.81 -21.07 -17.82
CA LYS A 24 -3.20 -22.49 -17.85
C LYS A 24 -4.50 -22.67 -18.62
N LYS A 25 -5.55 -21.91 -18.31
CA LYS A 25 -6.84 -21.97 -19.00
C LYS A 25 -6.70 -21.72 -20.51
N ASN A 26 -5.95 -20.69 -20.90
CA ASN A 26 -5.73 -20.37 -22.31
C ASN A 26 -4.97 -21.47 -23.06
N LEU A 27 -3.95 -22.09 -22.43
CA LEU A 27 -3.21 -23.21 -23.00
C LEU A 27 -4.12 -24.41 -23.29
N TYR A 28 -4.91 -24.88 -22.31
CA TYR A 28 -5.76 -26.06 -22.49
C TYR A 28 -6.93 -25.84 -23.45
N ASN A 29 -7.39 -24.59 -23.59
CA ASN A 29 -8.42 -24.22 -24.56
C ASN A 29 -7.87 -24.00 -25.97
N GLY A 30 -6.55 -24.09 -26.18
CA GLY A 30 -5.92 -23.86 -27.48
C GLY A 30 -6.06 -22.42 -27.98
N VAL A 31 -6.08 -21.44 -27.07
CA VAL A 31 -6.20 -20.02 -27.42
C VAL A 31 -4.87 -19.53 -28.00
N ASP A 32 -4.93 -18.87 -29.16
CA ASP A 32 -3.81 -18.11 -29.72
C ASP A 32 -3.72 -16.76 -28.99
N MET A 33 -2.67 -16.59 -28.18
CA MET A 33 -2.47 -15.40 -27.34
C MET A 33 -1.65 -14.31 -28.06
N ILE A 34 -1.43 -14.46 -29.37
CA ILE A 34 -0.75 -13.49 -30.21
C ILE A 34 -1.78 -12.61 -30.92
N SER A 35 -1.72 -11.31 -30.70
CA SER A 35 -2.67 -10.35 -31.26
C SER A 35 -2.00 -9.32 -32.19
N ASN A 36 -2.82 -8.63 -32.99
CA ASN A 36 -2.43 -7.48 -33.82
C ASN A 36 -2.98 -6.15 -33.27
N ASP A 37 -3.18 -6.01 -31.96
CA ASP A 37 -3.58 -4.73 -31.38
C ASP A 37 -2.40 -3.75 -31.24
N SER A 38 -2.73 -2.48 -30.99
CA SER A 38 -1.78 -1.36 -30.92
C SER A 38 -1.22 -1.06 -29.52
N ARG A 39 -1.31 -1.99 -28.53
CA ARG A 39 -0.88 -1.75 -27.13
C ARG A 39 0.61 -1.41 -26.95
N ARG A 40 1.46 -1.67 -27.96
CA ARG A 40 2.88 -1.30 -27.96
C ARG A 40 3.18 -0.28 -29.05
N TRP A 41 2.81 -0.63 -30.29
CA TRP A 41 2.92 0.25 -31.46
C TRP A 41 1.86 -0.15 -32.51
N PRO A 42 1.55 0.74 -33.48
CA PRO A 42 0.65 0.40 -34.59
C PRO A 42 1.09 -0.86 -35.34
N PRO A 43 0.20 -1.81 -35.63
CA PRO A 43 0.55 -3.04 -36.35
C PRO A 43 1.20 -2.75 -37.71
N GLY A 44 2.27 -3.48 -38.05
CA GLY A 44 2.94 -3.32 -39.34
C GLY A 44 3.91 -2.14 -39.44
N LEU A 45 4.14 -1.40 -38.35
CA LEU A 45 5.02 -0.23 -38.34
C LEU A 45 6.43 -0.58 -38.88
N TYR A 46 6.92 0.23 -39.83
CA TYR A 46 8.17 0.01 -40.58
C TYR A 46 8.27 -1.31 -41.35
N GLY A 47 7.14 -1.98 -41.62
CA GLY A 47 7.11 -3.29 -42.26
C GLY A 47 7.47 -4.44 -41.32
N ALA A 48 7.56 -4.22 -40.01
CA ALA A 48 7.68 -5.31 -39.05
C ALA A 48 6.40 -6.16 -39.02
N PRO A 49 6.46 -7.45 -38.64
CA PRO A 49 5.27 -8.29 -38.51
C PRO A 49 4.19 -7.64 -37.64
N SER A 50 2.93 -7.77 -38.06
CA SER A 50 1.79 -7.07 -37.45
C SER A 50 1.30 -7.69 -36.13
N ARG A 51 1.77 -8.90 -35.82
CA ARG A 51 1.31 -9.69 -34.65
C ARG A 51 2.45 -9.87 -33.65
N THR A 52 2.13 -9.72 -32.36
CA THR A 52 3.03 -10.01 -31.22
C THR A 52 2.22 -10.49 -30.02
N GLY A 53 2.80 -11.32 -29.16
CA GLY A 53 2.20 -11.66 -27.85
C GLY A 53 2.51 -10.57 -26.83
N LYS A 54 1.50 -10.08 -26.11
CA LYS A 54 1.63 -8.90 -25.24
C LYS A 54 1.03 -9.17 -23.87
N ILE A 55 1.74 -8.78 -22.81
CA ILE A 55 1.16 -8.78 -21.46
C ILE A 55 0.08 -7.69 -21.41
N LYS A 56 -1.05 -8.02 -20.77
CA LYS A 56 -2.24 -7.15 -20.68
C LYS A 56 -1.92 -5.77 -20.13
N ASP A 57 -1.20 -5.72 -19.03
CA ASP A 57 -0.86 -4.52 -18.30
C ASP A 57 0.61 -4.54 -17.85
N ILE A 58 1.29 -3.42 -18.07
CA ILE A 58 2.70 -3.19 -17.70
C ILE A 58 2.88 -1.83 -17.01
N ALA A 59 1.80 -1.10 -16.73
CA ALA A 59 1.85 0.21 -16.11
C ALA A 59 1.56 0.13 -14.60
N SER A 60 0.72 -0.83 -14.15
CA SER A 60 0.44 -1.05 -12.73
C SER A 60 1.64 -1.59 -11.94
N PHE A 61 1.74 -1.17 -10.67
CA PHE A 61 2.69 -1.70 -9.69
C PHE A 61 2.32 -1.24 -8.27
N ASP A 62 2.49 -2.09 -7.26
CA ASP A 62 2.27 -1.69 -5.86
C ASP A 62 3.54 -1.11 -5.22
N ALA A 63 3.90 0.14 -5.58
CA ALA A 63 5.14 0.76 -5.13
C ALA A 63 5.20 0.96 -3.61
N GLU A 64 4.06 1.22 -2.98
CA GLU A 64 3.99 1.44 -1.53
C GLU A 64 4.34 0.16 -0.75
N PHE A 65 3.85 -1.01 -1.18
CA PHE A 65 4.19 -2.28 -0.55
C PHE A 65 5.69 -2.53 -0.49
N PHE A 66 6.40 -2.21 -1.57
CA PHE A 66 7.85 -2.40 -1.67
C PHE A 66 8.66 -1.21 -1.11
N GLY A 67 8.01 -0.21 -0.50
CA GLY A 67 8.68 0.97 0.07
C GLY A 67 9.37 1.84 -0.98
N ILE A 68 8.81 1.94 -2.19
CA ILE A 68 9.40 2.65 -3.32
C ILE A 68 8.73 4.00 -3.52
N HIS A 69 9.53 5.06 -3.48
CA HIS A 69 9.05 6.42 -3.71
C HIS A 69 8.54 6.62 -5.15
N THR A 70 7.44 7.36 -5.32
CA THR A 70 6.74 7.55 -6.61
C THR A 70 7.64 8.05 -7.73
N LYS A 71 8.57 8.98 -7.44
CA LYS A 71 9.56 9.47 -8.43
C LYS A 71 10.39 8.34 -9.05
N LEU A 72 10.87 7.42 -8.20
CA LEU A 72 11.63 6.26 -8.65
C LEU A 72 10.73 5.25 -9.36
N ALA A 73 9.52 4.99 -8.85
CA ALA A 73 8.58 4.05 -9.47
C ALA A 73 8.19 4.46 -10.91
N ASN A 74 8.06 5.76 -11.20
CA ASN A 74 7.79 6.26 -12.55
C ASN A 74 8.90 5.96 -13.56
N VAL A 75 10.15 5.96 -13.12
CA VAL A 75 11.31 5.73 -14.00
C VAL A 75 11.85 4.31 -13.91
N MET A 76 11.19 3.42 -13.17
CA MET A 76 11.52 2.01 -13.11
C MET A 76 11.11 1.26 -14.37
N ASP A 77 12.01 0.42 -14.88
CA ASP A 77 11.69 -0.53 -15.94
C ASP A 77 10.48 -1.38 -15.49
N PRO A 78 9.38 -1.44 -16.28
CA PRO A 78 8.23 -2.30 -15.98
C PRO A 78 8.61 -3.77 -15.72
N GLN A 79 9.72 -4.25 -16.30
CA GLN A 79 10.26 -5.58 -16.04
C GLN A 79 10.61 -5.76 -14.55
N LEU A 80 11.27 -4.77 -13.95
CA LEU A 80 11.65 -4.82 -12.54
C LEU A 80 10.43 -4.73 -11.61
N ARG A 81 9.43 -3.93 -11.97
CA ARG A 81 8.16 -3.84 -11.24
C ARG A 81 7.47 -5.21 -11.14
N MET A 82 7.30 -5.87 -12.28
CA MET A 82 6.71 -7.22 -12.31
C MET A 82 7.57 -8.25 -11.58
N LEU A 83 8.90 -8.20 -11.71
CA LEU A 83 9.79 -9.14 -11.02
C LEU A 83 9.65 -9.08 -9.49
N LEU A 84 9.46 -7.89 -8.91
CA LEU A 84 9.26 -7.72 -7.48
C LEU A 84 7.97 -8.42 -7.01
N GLU A 85 6.84 -8.16 -7.68
CA GLU A 85 5.56 -8.80 -7.37
C GLU A 85 5.61 -10.31 -7.57
N LEU A 86 6.10 -10.77 -8.73
CA LEU A 86 6.16 -12.19 -9.08
C LEU A 86 7.10 -12.98 -8.15
N THR A 87 8.16 -12.35 -7.64
CA THR A 87 9.03 -12.98 -6.64
C THR A 87 8.26 -13.23 -5.34
N HIS A 88 7.54 -12.22 -4.83
CA HIS A 88 6.68 -12.38 -3.65
C HIS A 88 5.64 -13.48 -3.87
N GLU A 89 4.94 -13.45 -5.00
CA GLU A 89 3.93 -14.46 -5.38
C GLU A 89 4.52 -15.87 -5.45
N SER A 90 5.71 -16.04 -6.01
CA SER A 90 6.37 -17.34 -6.15
C SER A 90 6.82 -17.93 -4.80
N ILE A 91 7.22 -17.08 -3.84
CA ILE A 91 7.59 -17.50 -2.49
C ILE A 91 6.36 -17.98 -1.72
N MET A 92 5.26 -17.20 -1.80
CA MET A 92 3.98 -17.59 -1.21
C MET A 92 3.45 -18.89 -1.84
N ASP A 93 3.59 -19.05 -3.15
CA ASP A 93 3.23 -20.28 -3.86
C ASP A 93 4.07 -21.50 -3.45
N ALA A 94 5.34 -21.29 -3.08
CA ALA A 94 6.21 -22.32 -2.53
C ALA A 94 5.83 -22.75 -1.10
N GLY A 95 4.85 -22.10 -0.46
CA GLY A 95 4.43 -22.41 0.90
C GLY A 95 5.12 -21.57 1.98
N TYR A 96 5.91 -20.57 1.61
CA TYR A 96 6.73 -19.76 2.52
C TYR A 96 6.16 -18.36 2.72
N ASN A 97 6.30 -17.82 3.93
CA ASN A 97 6.18 -16.38 4.12
C ASN A 97 7.52 -15.71 3.72
N PRO A 98 7.52 -14.65 2.90
CA PRO A 98 8.73 -13.92 2.54
C PRO A 98 9.57 -13.44 3.73
N GLU A 99 8.95 -13.13 4.87
CA GLU A 99 9.65 -12.74 6.10
C GLU A 99 10.54 -13.86 6.66
N GLU A 100 10.17 -15.13 6.48
CA GLU A 100 10.99 -16.27 6.89
C GLU A 100 12.30 -16.38 6.11
N LEU A 101 12.34 -15.83 4.89
CA LEU A 101 13.49 -15.92 4.00
C LEU A 101 14.43 -14.71 4.10
N ARG A 102 14.04 -13.65 4.82
CA ARG A 102 14.87 -12.46 4.99
C ARG A 102 16.17 -12.83 5.72
N GLY A 103 17.30 -12.35 5.20
CA GLY A 103 18.64 -12.62 5.73
C GLY A 103 19.23 -13.97 5.31
N THR A 104 18.43 -14.88 4.75
CA THR A 104 18.93 -16.19 4.29
C THR A 104 19.82 -16.05 3.06
N ARG A 105 20.69 -17.04 2.84
CA ARG A 105 21.50 -17.18 1.62
C ARG A 105 20.64 -17.69 0.47
N THR A 106 19.61 -16.93 0.11
CA THR A 106 18.79 -17.18 -1.07
C THR A 106 19.46 -16.56 -2.30
N GLY A 107 19.66 -17.33 -3.36
CA GLY A 107 20.23 -16.84 -4.61
C GLY A 107 19.19 -16.19 -5.53
N VAL A 108 19.60 -15.29 -6.42
CA VAL A 108 18.75 -14.59 -7.38
C VAL A 108 19.42 -14.61 -8.76
N TYR A 109 18.75 -15.24 -9.74
CA TYR A 109 19.27 -15.45 -11.09
C TYR A 109 18.24 -14.96 -12.11
N ILE A 110 18.48 -13.80 -12.72
CA ILE A 110 17.51 -13.17 -13.61
C ILE A 110 17.99 -13.24 -15.07
N GLY A 111 17.28 -14.02 -15.89
CA GLY A 111 17.52 -14.15 -17.32
C GLY A 111 16.89 -13.00 -18.10
N LEU A 112 17.73 -12.21 -18.78
CA LEU A 112 17.34 -11.02 -19.55
C LEU A 112 18.07 -11.01 -20.89
N MET A 113 17.66 -10.11 -21.79
CA MET A 113 18.35 -9.85 -23.05
C MET A 113 18.50 -8.34 -23.26
N THR A 114 17.41 -7.58 -23.09
CA THR A 114 17.40 -6.13 -23.30
C THR A 114 16.56 -5.42 -22.24
N THR A 115 16.98 -4.21 -21.87
CA THR A 115 16.22 -3.25 -21.06
C THR A 115 15.76 -2.11 -21.98
N GLU A 116 14.75 -2.37 -22.81
CA GLU A 116 14.30 -1.39 -23.80
C GLU A 116 13.78 -0.10 -23.15
N ALA A 117 13.26 -0.18 -21.92
CA ALA A 117 12.86 0.98 -21.12
C ALA A 117 14.04 1.92 -20.83
N ASN A 118 15.21 1.36 -20.49
CA ASN A 118 16.43 2.13 -20.25
C ASN A 118 16.93 2.80 -21.54
N ASP A 119 16.97 2.04 -22.64
CA ASP A 119 17.39 2.57 -23.95
C ASP A 119 16.52 3.75 -24.39
N LEU A 120 15.20 3.67 -24.13
CA LEU A 120 14.25 4.72 -24.46
C LEU A 120 14.43 5.95 -23.57
N ALA A 121 14.69 5.78 -22.27
CA ALA A 121 14.97 6.89 -21.36
C ALA A 121 16.25 7.64 -21.76
N GLU A 122 17.32 6.91 -22.09
CA GLU A 122 18.62 7.49 -22.51
C GLU A 122 18.53 8.26 -23.83
N SER A 123 17.52 7.99 -24.66
CA SER A 123 17.29 8.74 -25.91
C SER A 123 16.88 10.20 -25.69
N SER A 124 16.47 10.56 -24.47
CA SER A 124 16.11 11.93 -24.08
C SER A 124 16.88 12.39 -22.83
N PRO A 125 18.20 12.67 -22.92
CA PRO A 125 19.05 12.96 -21.76
C PRO A 125 18.58 14.12 -20.89
N GLU A 126 17.90 15.10 -21.48
CA GLU A 126 17.35 16.29 -20.79
C GLU A 126 16.26 15.94 -19.76
N THR A 127 15.64 14.75 -19.88
CA THR A 127 14.56 14.29 -19.00
C THR A 127 15.02 13.33 -17.90
N LEU A 128 16.29 12.92 -17.92
CA LEU A 128 16.84 11.96 -16.95
C LEU A 128 16.93 12.57 -15.55
N THR A 129 16.60 11.76 -14.55
CA THR A 129 16.58 12.18 -13.14
C THR A 129 17.73 11.58 -12.31
N GLY A 130 18.43 10.58 -12.86
CA GLY A 130 19.44 9.77 -12.19
C GLY A 130 18.87 8.51 -11.52
N TYR A 131 17.58 8.52 -11.17
CA TYR A 131 16.87 7.37 -10.59
C TYR A 131 16.79 6.18 -11.55
N GLU A 132 16.91 6.42 -12.87
CA GLU A 132 16.98 5.38 -13.91
C GLU A 132 18.12 4.38 -13.61
N THR A 133 19.23 4.85 -13.00
CA THR A 133 20.37 4.02 -12.61
C THR A 133 19.97 2.85 -11.71
N ILE A 134 19.12 3.12 -10.71
CA ILE A 134 18.64 2.12 -9.74
C ILE A 134 17.27 1.53 -10.12
N GLY A 135 16.62 2.09 -11.15
CA GLY A 135 15.28 1.73 -11.61
C GLY A 135 15.24 0.85 -12.86
N SER A 136 16.25 0.97 -13.75
CA SER A 136 16.15 0.44 -15.13
C SER A 136 17.43 -0.22 -15.65
N THR A 137 18.57 -0.08 -14.97
CA THR A 137 19.80 -0.74 -15.41
C THR A 137 19.72 -2.25 -15.24
N ARG A 138 20.37 -3.00 -16.15
CA ARG A 138 20.30 -4.47 -16.20
C ARG A 138 20.60 -5.13 -14.85
N ALA A 139 21.68 -4.75 -14.17
CA ALA A 139 22.06 -5.34 -12.89
C ALA A 139 20.99 -5.16 -11.80
N MET A 140 20.23 -4.07 -11.84
CA MET A 140 19.20 -3.78 -10.83
C MET A 140 18.00 -4.72 -10.91
N LEU A 141 17.76 -5.36 -12.05
CA LEU A 141 16.69 -6.34 -12.19
C LEU A 141 16.91 -7.59 -11.31
N ALA A 142 18.15 -7.89 -10.91
CA ALA A 142 18.44 -8.89 -9.88
C ALA A 142 18.73 -8.25 -8.52
N ASN A 143 19.62 -7.25 -8.47
CA ASN A 143 20.10 -6.68 -7.21
C ASN A 143 18.97 -6.08 -6.36
N ARG A 144 17.94 -5.51 -7.01
CA ARG A 144 16.83 -4.89 -6.29
C ARG A 144 15.85 -5.91 -5.72
N LEU A 145 15.76 -7.12 -6.30
CA LEU A 145 15.03 -8.23 -5.70
C LEU A 145 15.76 -8.67 -4.43
N SER A 146 17.07 -8.90 -4.51
CA SER A 146 17.88 -9.24 -3.33
C SER A 146 17.78 -8.17 -2.23
N TYR A 147 17.78 -6.89 -2.61
CA TYR A 147 17.57 -5.77 -1.68
C TYR A 147 16.18 -5.81 -1.02
N ALA A 148 15.11 -5.91 -1.82
CA ALA A 148 13.73 -5.84 -1.31
C ALA A 148 13.42 -6.99 -0.33
N PHE A 149 13.85 -8.20 -0.66
CA PHE A 149 13.61 -9.40 0.15
C PHE A 149 14.74 -9.73 1.14
N ASN A 150 15.79 -8.91 1.20
CA ASN A 150 16.97 -9.12 2.04
C ASN A 150 17.64 -10.50 1.81
N PHE A 151 17.87 -10.86 0.56
CA PHE A 151 18.55 -12.11 0.21
C PHE A 151 20.07 -11.90 0.14
N SER A 152 20.83 -12.78 0.79
CA SER A 152 22.29 -12.69 0.92
C SER A 152 23.06 -13.72 0.09
N GLY A 153 22.39 -14.50 -0.77
CA GLY A 153 23.01 -15.48 -1.66
C GLY A 153 23.54 -14.86 -2.97
N PRO A 154 24.02 -15.71 -3.91
CA PRO A 154 24.51 -15.25 -5.21
C PRO A 154 23.43 -14.48 -5.98
N CYS A 155 23.77 -13.31 -6.54
CA CYS A 155 22.83 -12.43 -7.21
C CYS A 155 23.40 -11.99 -8.57
N CYS A 156 22.73 -12.33 -9.68
CA CYS A 156 23.22 -11.96 -11.01
C CYS A 156 22.11 -11.85 -12.06
N THR A 157 22.43 -11.08 -13.12
CA THR A 157 21.67 -11.06 -14.37
C THR A 157 22.44 -11.78 -15.46
N ILE A 158 21.70 -12.54 -16.29
CA ILE A 158 22.27 -13.47 -17.27
C ILE A 158 21.69 -13.16 -18.64
N ASP A 159 22.55 -13.02 -19.64
CA ASP A 159 22.17 -12.81 -21.03
C ASP A 159 22.85 -13.86 -21.93
N THR A 160 22.10 -14.89 -22.27
CA THR A 160 22.45 -15.89 -23.28
C THR A 160 21.35 -15.96 -24.36
N ALA A 161 20.77 -14.78 -24.67
CA ALA A 161 19.61 -14.62 -25.53
C ALA A 161 18.43 -15.50 -25.10
N CYS A 162 17.82 -16.27 -26.00
CA CYS A 162 16.63 -17.06 -25.70
C CYS A 162 16.81 -18.13 -24.60
N SER A 163 18.05 -18.51 -24.29
CA SER A 163 18.37 -19.52 -23.27
C SER A 163 18.60 -18.96 -21.86
N SER A 164 18.58 -17.63 -21.68
CA SER A 164 19.03 -16.95 -20.44
C SER A 164 18.44 -17.56 -19.16
N THR A 165 17.13 -17.81 -19.13
CA THR A 165 16.49 -18.34 -17.91
C THR A 165 16.85 -19.78 -17.59
N LEU A 166 17.00 -20.67 -18.58
CA LEU A 166 17.44 -22.05 -18.29
C LEU A 166 18.93 -22.11 -17.97
N PHE A 167 19.72 -21.20 -18.51
CA PHE A 167 21.12 -21.02 -18.09
C PHE A 167 21.18 -20.57 -16.62
N GLY A 168 20.35 -19.60 -16.22
CA GLY A 168 20.20 -19.19 -14.82
C GLY A 168 19.73 -20.32 -13.92
N LEU A 169 18.78 -21.15 -14.36
CA LEU A 169 18.36 -22.34 -13.62
C LEU A 169 19.52 -23.33 -13.43
N HIS A 170 20.34 -23.56 -14.45
CA HIS A 170 21.53 -24.41 -14.32
C HIS A 170 22.49 -23.89 -13.25
N LEU A 171 22.80 -22.60 -13.25
CA LEU A 171 23.65 -21.97 -12.24
C LEU A 171 23.04 -22.07 -10.83
N ALA A 172 21.74 -21.81 -10.70
CA ALA A 172 21.03 -21.89 -9.43
C ALA A 172 21.04 -23.31 -8.83
N VAL A 173 20.82 -24.33 -9.68
CA VAL A 173 20.92 -25.74 -9.26
C VAL A 173 22.34 -26.06 -8.80
N GLN A 174 23.36 -25.64 -9.55
CA GLN A 174 24.77 -25.83 -9.14
C GLN A 174 25.09 -25.15 -7.79
N ALA A 175 24.61 -23.93 -7.57
CA ALA A 175 24.83 -23.20 -6.32
C ALA A 175 24.18 -23.90 -5.11
N ILE A 176 22.95 -24.42 -5.28
CA ILE A 176 22.30 -25.24 -4.24
C ILE A 176 23.09 -26.54 -4.03
N GLU A 177 23.44 -27.26 -5.08
CA GLU A 177 24.21 -28.52 -4.96
C GLU A 177 25.55 -28.32 -4.23
N ARG A 178 26.21 -27.17 -4.42
CA ARG A 178 27.47 -26.80 -3.77
C ARG A 178 27.32 -26.20 -2.37
N GLY A 179 26.10 -25.91 -1.94
CA GLY A 179 25.83 -25.30 -0.63
C GLY A 179 26.10 -23.79 -0.56
N GLU A 180 26.21 -23.12 -1.70
CA GLU A 180 26.35 -21.65 -1.79
C GLU A 180 25.03 -20.94 -1.42
N CYS A 181 23.90 -21.59 -1.70
CA CYS A 181 22.57 -21.17 -1.28
C CYS A 181 21.67 -22.34 -0.88
N GLU A 182 20.57 -22.04 -0.18
CA GLU A 182 19.55 -23.01 0.28
C GLU A 182 18.27 -22.95 -0.56
N HIS A 183 17.97 -21.75 -1.04
CA HIS A 183 16.87 -21.43 -1.94
C HIS A 183 17.42 -20.59 -3.09
N ALA A 184 16.72 -20.60 -4.22
CA ALA A 184 17.02 -19.66 -5.30
C ALA A 184 15.75 -19.20 -6.03
N ILE A 185 15.76 -17.92 -6.39
CA ILE A 185 14.83 -17.28 -7.30
C ILE A 185 15.43 -17.32 -8.69
N ILE A 186 14.67 -17.85 -9.65
CA ILE A 186 15.01 -17.79 -11.07
C ILE A 186 13.89 -17.04 -11.76
N GLY A 187 14.22 -15.88 -12.31
CA GLY A 187 13.27 -15.00 -12.97
C GLY A 187 13.68 -14.72 -14.41
N GLY A 188 12.73 -14.32 -15.24
CA GLY A 188 13.01 -13.74 -16.53
C GLY A 188 11.86 -12.87 -16.99
N VAL A 189 12.19 -11.76 -17.65
CA VAL A 189 11.21 -10.90 -18.28
C VAL A 189 11.66 -10.55 -19.69
N ASN A 190 10.68 -10.46 -20.59
CA ASN A 190 10.84 -9.87 -21.90
C ASN A 190 9.68 -8.93 -22.17
N LEU A 191 9.97 -7.68 -22.56
CA LEU A 191 8.99 -6.72 -23.04
C LEU A 191 9.35 -6.25 -24.45
N THR A 192 8.33 -5.92 -25.23
CA THR A 192 8.46 -5.42 -26.60
C THR A 192 8.00 -3.97 -26.65
N LEU A 193 8.86 -3.04 -26.22
CA LEU A 193 8.57 -1.61 -26.09
C LEU A 193 9.00 -0.79 -27.32
N LYS A 194 10.05 -1.22 -28.05
CA LYS A 194 10.54 -0.52 -29.25
C LYS A 194 10.41 -1.36 -30.55
N PRO A 195 9.87 -0.79 -31.64
CA PRO A 195 9.70 -1.49 -32.92
C PRO A 195 11.03 -1.80 -33.61
N ALA A 196 12.10 -1.03 -33.31
CA ALA A 196 13.42 -1.21 -33.90
C ALA A 196 13.96 -2.64 -33.71
N THR A 197 13.78 -3.23 -32.52
CA THR A 197 14.21 -4.61 -32.24
C THR A 197 13.48 -5.62 -33.13
N SER A 198 12.16 -5.46 -33.27
CA SER A 198 11.33 -6.31 -34.14
C SER A 198 11.75 -6.17 -35.61
N LEU A 199 12.06 -4.96 -36.07
CA LEU A 199 12.57 -4.74 -37.42
C LEU A 199 13.94 -5.38 -37.66
N MET A 200 14.85 -5.32 -36.68
CA MET A 200 16.16 -5.98 -36.78
C MET A 200 15.99 -7.50 -36.95
N TYR A 201 15.17 -8.16 -36.14
CA TYR A 201 14.94 -9.60 -36.27
C TYR A 201 14.18 -9.97 -37.54
N HIS A 202 13.27 -9.11 -38.02
CA HIS A 202 12.62 -9.31 -39.31
C HIS A 202 13.61 -9.24 -40.48
N LYS A 203 14.53 -8.27 -40.48
CA LYS A 203 15.59 -8.14 -41.49
C LYS A 203 16.59 -9.31 -41.47
N TYR A 204 16.76 -9.96 -40.32
CA TYR A 204 17.51 -11.21 -40.19
C TYR A 204 16.70 -12.46 -40.60
N SER A 205 15.48 -12.29 -41.12
CA SER A 205 14.58 -13.38 -41.53
C SER A 205 14.28 -14.38 -40.42
N MET A 206 14.37 -13.95 -39.15
CA MET A 206 14.05 -14.78 -37.99
C MET A 206 12.57 -14.73 -37.64
N LEU A 207 11.90 -13.62 -37.94
CA LEU A 207 10.48 -13.43 -37.63
C LEU A 207 9.59 -13.92 -38.77
N SER A 208 8.50 -14.58 -38.40
CA SER A 208 7.45 -14.99 -39.34
C SER A 208 6.81 -13.76 -40.00
N PRO A 209 6.83 -13.65 -41.34
CA PRO A 209 6.16 -12.56 -42.05
C PRO A 209 4.63 -12.59 -41.89
N THR A 210 4.05 -13.77 -41.66
CA THR A 210 2.60 -13.95 -41.47
C THR A 210 2.16 -13.64 -40.04
N GLY A 211 3.11 -13.45 -39.12
CA GLY A 211 2.80 -13.22 -37.71
C GLY A 211 2.21 -14.46 -37.02
N THR A 212 2.47 -15.66 -37.55
CA THR A 212 2.03 -16.94 -36.99
C THR A 212 3.25 -17.82 -36.75
N ILE A 213 3.29 -18.46 -35.60
CA ILE A 213 4.36 -19.38 -35.21
C ILE A 213 3.83 -20.81 -35.28
N SER A 214 4.37 -21.57 -36.23
CA SER A 214 3.90 -22.91 -36.60
C SER A 214 5.03 -23.94 -36.43
N PRO A 215 5.43 -24.24 -35.18
CA PRO A 215 6.52 -25.18 -34.94
C PRO A 215 6.16 -26.56 -35.52
N PHE A 216 7.13 -27.17 -36.20
CA PHE A 216 7.05 -28.49 -36.83
C PHE A 216 6.13 -28.61 -38.05
N ASP A 217 5.42 -27.54 -38.42
CA ASP A 217 4.55 -27.51 -39.58
C ASP A 217 5.33 -27.23 -40.87
N ALA A 218 4.80 -27.64 -42.02
CA ALA A 218 5.34 -27.28 -43.33
C ALA A 218 5.35 -25.76 -43.58
N ALA A 219 4.46 -25.01 -42.93
CA ALA A 219 4.36 -23.54 -43.01
C ALA A 219 5.35 -22.80 -42.09
N ALA A 220 6.21 -23.51 -41.34
CA ALA A 220 7.22 -22.94 -40.46
C ALA A 220 8.16 -21.97 -41.21
N ASN A 221 8.04 -20.66 -40.94
CA ASN A 221 8.75 -19.58 -41.65
C ASN A 221 9.36 -18.52 -40.72
N GLY A 222 9.50 -18.81 -39.43
CA GLY A 222 10.02 -17.90 -38.42
C GLY A 222 9.17 -17.90 -37.14
N TYR A 223 9.65 -17.18 -36.12
CA TYR A 223 8.94 -17.05 -34.85
C TYR A 223 8.21 -15.70 -34.75
N VAL A 224 7.34 -15.57 -33.76
CA VAL A 224 6.67 -14.30 -33.42
C VAL A 224 7.17 -13.83 -32.06
N ARG A 225 7.63 -12.59 -31.95
CA ARG A 225 8.10 -12.03 -30.67
C ARG A 225 6.94 -11.95 -29.67
N SER A 226 7.26 -12.16 -28.40
CA SER A 226 6.29 -12.15 -27.34
C SER A 226 6.86 -11.67 -26.01
N GLU A 227 5.97 -11.25 -25.13
CA GLU A 227 6.25 -10.75 -23.79
C GLU A 227 5.87 -11.80 -22.74
N ALA A 228 6.68 -11.95 -21.71
CA ALA A 228 6.31 -12.69 -20.51
C ALA A 228 7.24 -12.28 -19.35
N ALA A 229 6.71 -12.33 -18.14
CA ALA A 229 7.45 -12.24 -16.90
C ALA A 229 7.18 -13.51 -16.10
N VAL A 230 8.19 -14.29 -15.74
CA VAL A 230 8.00 -15.54 -14.98
C VAL A 230 9.07 -15.64 -13.91
N VAL A 231 8.69 -16.08 -12.71
CA VAL A 231 9.58 -16.36 -11.60
C VAL A 231 9.26 -17.74 -11.04
N ILE A 232 10.30 -18.54 -10.82
CA ILE A 232 10.22 -19.81 -10.09
C ILE A 232 11.07 -19.75 -8.83
N PHE A 233 10.59 -20.41 -7.80
CA PHE A 233 11.31 -20.66 -6.56
C PHE A 233 11.76 -22.12 -6.52
N ILE A 234 13.07 -22.34 -6.36
CA ILE A 234 13.64 -23.67 -6.20
C ILE A 234 14.30 -23.83 -4.83
N THR A 235 14.29 -25.06 -4.32
CA THR A 235 14.94 -25.40 -3.06
C THR A 235 15.36 -26.87 -3.07
N ARG A 236 16.00 -27.32 -1.99
CA ARG A 236 16.24 -28.73 -1.73
C ARG A 236 14.92 -29.42 -1.39
N ASP A 237 14.77 -30.65 -1.86
CA ASP A 237 13.62 -31.52 -1.53
C ASP A 237 13.35 -31.56 -0.02
N SER A 238 14.40 -31.75 0.79
CA SER A 238 14.33 -31.81 2.26
C SER A 238 13.76 -30.57 2.94
N SER A 239 13.78 -29.42 2.25
CA SER A 239 13.26 -28.15 2.77
C SER A 239 11.94 -27.77 2.10
N SER A 240 11.44 -28.55 1.14
CA SER A 240 10.29 -28.14 0.34
C SER A 240 8.96 -28.29 1.09
N ARG A 241 8.12 -27.25 1.05
CA ARG A 241 6.72 -27.32 1.54
C ARG A 241 5.76 -27.77 0.43
N ARG A 242 6.12 -27.49 -0.81
CA ARG A 242 5.46 -27.92 -2.03
C ARG A 242 6.49 -28.42 -3.04
N ILE A 243 6.13 -29.43 -3.82
CA ILE A 243 6.94 -29.90 -4.96
C ILE A 243 6.04 -30.00 -6.18
N TYR A 244 6.32 -29.20 -7.21
CA TYR A 244 5.73 -29.38 -8.54
C TYR A 244 6.49 -30.45 -9.34
N SER A 245 7.81 -30.39 -9.31
CA SER A 245 8.67 -31.36 -9.98
C SER A 245 10.08 -31.38 -9.39
N HIS A 246 10.76 -32.52 -9.56
CA HIS A 246 12.19 -32.63 -9.28
C HIS A 246 12.99 -32.25 -10.53
N ILE A 247 14.10 -31.54 -10.32
CA ILE A 247 15.08 -31.25 -11.35
C ILE A 247 16.15 -32.34 -11.27
N LEU A 248 16.14 -33.28 -12.21
CA LEU A 248 17.05 -34.44 -12.20
C LEU A 248 18.38 -34.17 -12.89
N GLY A 249 18.41 -33.17 -13.75
CA GLY A 249 19.64 -32.77 -14.44
C GLY A 249 19.43 -31.50 -15.24
N THR A 250 20.46 -30.66 -15.21
CA THR A 250 20.58 -29.47 -16.04
C THR A 250 21.97 -29.45 -16.65
N ALA A 251 22.08 -28.96 -17.88
CA ALA A 251 23.37 -28.67 -18.48
C ALA A 251 23.23 -27.52 -19.48
N THR A 252 24.37 -26.90 -19.78
CA THR A 252 24.48 -25.91 -20.84
C THR A 252 25.73 -26.21 -21.69
N ASN A 253 25.67 -25.90 -22.98
CA ASN A 253 26.84 -25.94 -23.86
C ASN A 253 26.72 -24.86 -24.96
N THR A 254 27.65 -24.85 -25.90
CA THR A 254 27.64 -23.90 -27.02
C THR A 254 27.91 -24.61 -28.34
N ASP A 255 27.22 -24.16 -29.39
CA ASP A 255 27.31 -24.71 -30.74
C ASP A 255 28.74 -24.70 -31.34
N GLY A 256 29.58 -23.77 -30.88
CA GLY A 256 30.93 -23.56 -31.42
C GLY A 256 30.92 -22.96 -32.82
N HIS A 257 32.02 -23.19 -33.56
CA HIS A 257 32.16 -22.67 -34.92
C HIS A 257 31.35 -23.50 -35.94
N LYS A 258 30.50 -22.83 -36.71
CA LYS A 258 29.60 -23.43 -37.71
C LYS A 258 29.83 -22.78 -39.06
N LYS A 259 30.07 -23.58 -40.10
CA LYS A 259 30.34 -23.10 -41.47
C LYS A 259 29.16 -22.31 -42.07
N GLN A 260 27.95 -22.57 -41.59
CA GLN A 260 26.70 -21.99 -42.05
C GLN A 260 26.40 -20.62 -41.42
N GLY A 261 27.22 -20.16 -40.45
CA GLY A 261 27.06 -18.88 -39.77
C GLY A 261 26.69 -18.99 -38.28
N GLN A 262 26.76 -17.87 -37.57
CA GLN A 262 26.57 -17.80 -36.11
C GLN A 262 25.17 -18.24 -35.66
N THR A 263 24.14 -17.89 -36.42
CA THR A 263 22.72 -18.10 -36.06
C THR A 263 22.21 -19.49 -36.44
N TYR A 264 22.99 -20.29 -37.17
CA TYR A 264 22.62 -21.64 -37.55
C TYR A 264 22.66 -22.56 -36.32
N PRO A 265 21.64 -23.37 -35.98
CA PRO A 265 21.70 -24.26 -34.83
C PRO A 265 22.50 -25.55 -35.12
N SER A 266 23.23 -26.06 -34.13
CA SER A 266 24.02 -27.29 -34.25
C SER A 266 23.32 -28.51 -33.64
N SER A 267 22.73 -29.37 -34.48
CA SER A 267 22.10 -30.62 -34.04
C SER A 267 23.06 -31.52 -33.25
N LEU A 268 24.32 -31.61 -33.68
CA LEU A 268 25.36 -32.39 -32.99
C LEU A 268 25.57 -31.91 -31.55
N ARG A 269 25.73 -30.60 -31.34
CA ARG A 269 25.97 -30.03 -30.00
C ARG A 269 24.73 -30.12 -29.12
N GLN A 270 23.54 -29.95 -29.69
CA GLN A 270 22.29 -30.16 -28.97
C GLN A 270 22.13 -31.62 -28.53
N ALA A 271 22.48 -32.60 -29.37
CA ALA A 271 22.45 -34.02 -29.02
C ALA A 271 23.48 -34.37 -27.92
N GLU A 272 24.71 -33.83 -28.01
CA GLU A 272 25.72 -33.96 -26.96
C GLU A 272 25.25 -33.41 -25.61
N LEU A 273 24.63 -32.22 -25.61
CA LEU A 273 24.06 -31.60 -24.42
C LEU A 273 23.02 -32.49 -23.75
N MET A 274 22.07 -32.99 -24.53
CA MET A 274 21.02 -33.87 -24.02
C MET A 274 21.65 -35.13 -23.41
N ARG A 275 22.54 -35.81 -24.14
CA ARG A 275 23.26 -37.00 -23.62
C ARG A 275 24.00 -36.74 -22.31
N GLU A 276 24.59 -35.57 -22.15
CA GLU A 276 25.26 -35.19 -20.90
C GLU A 276 24.29 -35.17 -19.72
N VAL A 277 23.11 -34.59 -19.90
CA VAL A 277 22.07 -34.55 -18.85
C VAL A 277 21.57 -35.96 -18.49
N TYR A 278 21.33 -36.83 -19.47
CA TYR A 278 20.90 -38.21 -19.20
C TYR A 278 22.02 -39.05 -18.56
N LYS A 279 23.27 -38.84 -18.98
CA LYS A 279 24.44 -39.48 -18.35
C LYS A 279 24.60 -39.05 -16.89
N LYS A 280 24.43 -37.75 -16.59
CA LYS A 280 24.51 -37.20 -15.22
C LYS A 280 23.35 -37.64 -14.34
N SER A 281 22.13 -37.65 -14.87
CA SER A 281 20.92 -38.01 -14.12
C SER A 281 20.73 -39.53 -13.94
N GLY A 282 21.39 -40.34 -14.77
CA GLY A 282 21.23 -41.80 -14.77
C GLY A 282 19.88 -42.28 -15.32
N VAL A 283 19.09 -41.40 -15.95
CA VAL A 283 17.79 -41.73 -16.53
C VAL A 283 17.96 -42.20 -17.98
N ASP A 284 17.29 -43.30 -18.35
CA ASP A 284 17.22 -43.74 -19.75
C ASP A 284 16.39 -42.74 -20.58
N PRO A 285 16.93 -42.13 -21.65
CA PRO A 285 16.18 -41.25 -22.55
C PRO A 285 14.87 -41.86 -23.05
N ALA A 286 14.79 -43.19 -23.20
CA ALA A 286 13.57 -43.85 -23.67
C ALA A 286 12.38 -43.71 -22.69
N LEU A 287 12.63 -43.36 -21.41
CA LEU A 287 11.58 -43.13 -20.41
C LEU A 287 10.96 -41.72 -20.49
N VAL A 288 11.54 -40.82 -21.29
CA VAL A 288 10.98 -39.47 -21.48
C VAL A 288 9.64 -39.57 -22.19
N GLY A 289 8.62 -39.04 -21.52
CA GLY A 289 7.24 -39.05 -22.00
C GLY A 289 6.97 -37.99 -23.04
N TYR A 290 7.56 -36.82 -22.81
CA TYR A 290 7.31 -35.62 -23.59
C TYR A 290 8.55 -34.73 -23.63
N VAL A 291 8.83 -34.15 -24.79
CA VAL A 291 9.85 -33.11 -24.96
C VAL A 291 9.17 -31.79 -25.28
N GLU A 292 9.33 -30.82 -24.40
CA GLU A 292 9.03 -29.42 -24.64
C GLU A 292 10.23 -28.80 -25.38
N ALA A 293 10.10 -28.72 -26.70
CA ALA A 293 11.17 -28.27 -27.57
C ALA A 293 11.37 -26.74 -27.50
N HIS A 294 12.51 -26.28 -27.98
CA HIS A 294 12.69 -24.88 -28.30
C HIS A 294 11.70 -24.45 -29.40
N GLY A 295 11.56 -25.23 -30.49
CA GLY A 295 10.45 -25.19 -31.44
C GLY A 295 10.00 -23.79 -31.83
N THR A 296 10.85 -23.08 -32.58
CA THR A 296 10.62 -21.68 -32.97
C THR A 296 9.79 -21.53 -34.22
N GLY A 297 9.48 -22.62 -34.94
CA GLY A 297 8.82 -22.53 -36.24
C GLY A 297 9.76 -21.98 -37.31
N THR A 298 11.08 -22.09 -37.10
CA THR A 298 12.07 -21.72 -38.12
C THR A 298 12.32 -22.92 -39.03
N SER A 299 12.40 -22.68 -40.34
CA SER A 299 12.56 -23.74 -41.35
C SER A 299 13.82 -24.59 -41.16
N VAL A 300 14.89 -24.00 -40.61
CA VAL A 300 16.15 -24.67 -40.30
C VAL A 300 16.20 -25.16 -38.86
N GLY A 301 15.78 -24.33 -37.89
CA GLY A 301 15.97 -24.64 -36.47
C GLY A 301 15.13 -25.81 -35.99
N ASP A 302 13.87 -25.89 -36.40
CA ASP A 302 13.00 -27.02 -36.05
C ASP A 302 13.56 -28.34 -36.59
N VAL A 303 14.15 -28.33 -37.80
CA VAL A 303 14.77 -29.51 -38.40
C VAL A 303 16.01 -29.96 -37.61
N GLN A 304 16.91 -29.03 -37.27
CA GLN A 304 18.13 -29.38 -36.53
C GLN A 304 17.81 -29.87 -35.12
N GLU A 305 16.90 -29.21 -34.41
CA GLU A 305 16.50 -29.61 -33.06
C GLU A 305 15.82 -30.99 -33.06
N THR A 306 14.85 -31.23 -33.95
CA THR A 306 14.13 -32.51 -33.99
C THR A 306 15.01 -33.68 -34.42
N ASN A 307 16.04 -33.43 -35.25
CA ASN A 307 17.07 -34.43 -35.54
C ASN A 307 17.84 -34.83 -34.28
N ALA A 308 18.29 -33.85 -33.50
CA ALA A 308 18.99 -34.10 -32.23
C ALA A 308 18.10 -34.85 -31.22
N ILE A 309 16.81 -34.47 -31.12
CA ILE A 309 15.84 -35.15 -30.25
C ILE A 309 15.65 -36.60 -30.71
N THR A 310 15.45 -36.84 -32.01
CA THR A 310 15.23 -38.19 -32.54
C THR A 310 16.44 -39.09 -32.28
N GLU A 311 17.65 -38.55 -32.45
CA GLU A 311 18.91 -39.28 -32.22
C GLU A 311 19.10 -39.69 -30.75
N VAL A 312 18.68 -38.86 -29.80
CA VAL A 312 18.86 -39.12 -28.36
C VAL A 312 17.73 -39.98 -27.80
N PHE A 313 16.48 -39.67 -28.13
CA PHE A 313 15.32 -40.24 -27.45
C PHE A 313 14.68 -41.43 -28.18
N CYS A 314 14.76 -41.50 -29.51
CA CYS A 314 13.94 -42.42 -30.31
C CYS A 314 14.66 -43.72 -30.73
N THR A 315 15.89 -43.96 -30.28
CA THR A 315 16.68 -45.13 -30.71
C THR A 315 16.19 -46.46 -30.12
N LYS A 316 15.56 -46.44 -28.93
CA LYS A 316 15.10 -47.63 -28.19
C LYS A 316 13.59 -47.66 -27.93
N ARG A 317 12.80 -46.92 -28.71
CA ARG A 317 11.36 -46.77 -28.47
C ARG A 317 10.52 -47.64 -29.40
N SER A 318 9.44 -48.19 -28.85
CA SER A 318 8.37 -48.85 -29.61
C SER A 318 7.18 -47.93 -29.90
N THR A 319 7.08 -46.80 -29.20
CA THR A 319 6.03 -45.78 -29.38
C THR A 319 6.66 -44.41 -29.71
N PRO A 320 5.96 -43.56 -30.48
CA PRO A 320 6.46 -42.23 -30.79
C PRO A 320 6.70 -41.41 -29.53
N LEU A 321 7.76 -40.60 -29.54
CA LEU A 321 7.98 -39.58 -28.51
C LEU A 321 7.01 -38.42 -28.76
N LEU A 322 6.31 -38.00 -27.71
CA LEU A 322 5.45 -36.82 -27.77
C LEU A 322 6.30 -35.54 -27.74
N ILE A 323 5.99 -34.59 -28.61
CA ILE A 323 6.71 -33.31 -28.72
C ILE A 323 5.74 -32.14 -28.86
N GLY A 324 6.14 -30.97 -28.39
CA GLY A 324 5.41 -29.72 -28.60
C GLY A 324 6.24 -28.49 -28.24
N SER A 325 5.67 -27.31 -28.46
CA SER A 325 6.26 -26.02 -28.11
C SER A 325 5.17 -25.03 -27.69
N VAL A 326 5.28 -24.52 -26.47
CA VAL A 326 4.41 -23.47 -25.89
C VAL A 326 4.44 -22.19 -26.72
N LYS A 327 5.51 -21.99 -27.50
CA LYS A 327 5.66 -20.83 -28.36
C LYS A 327 4.58 -20.80 -29.45
N SER A 328 4.01 -21.94 -29.84
CA SER A 328 2.84 -21.96 -30.72
C SER A 328 1.65 -21.18 -30.15
N ASN A 329 1.43 -21.26 -28.83
CA ASN A 329 0.29 -20.66 -28.14
C ASN A 329 0.51 -19.19 -27.78
N CYS A 330 1.72 -18.85 -27.31
CA CYS A 330 1.98 -17.52 -26.75
C CYS A 330 3.07 -16.74 -27.50
N GLY A 331 3.62 -17.25 -28.60
CA GLY A 331 4.80 -16.67 -29.25
C GLY A 331 6.10 -16.91 -28.48
N HIS A 332 7.21 -16.45 -29.04
CA HIS A 332 8.53 -16.62 -28.45
C HIS A 332 8.86 -15.48 -27.49
N THR A 333 8.89 -15.80 -26.19
CA THR A 333 9.18 -14.86 -25.10
C THR A 333 10.68 -14.63 -24.83
N GLU A 334 11.50 -14.86 -25.85
CA GLU A 334 12.95 -14.60 -25.87
C GLU A 334 13.67 -15.13 -24.59
N PRO A 335 14.32 -14.33 -23.72
CA PRO A 335 15.07 -14.87 -22.58
C PRO A 335 14.18 -15.62 -21.57
N THR A 336 12.89 -15.30 -21.50
CA THR A 336 11.91 -15.91 -20.58
C THR A 336 11.36 -17.24 -21.09
N SER A 337 11.66 -17.62 -22.34
CA SER A 337 11.04 -18.79 -23.00
C SER A 337 11.28 -20.11 -22.27
N GLY A 338 12.42 -20.24 -21.59
CA GLY A 338 12.72 -21.36 -20.71
C GLY A 338 11.72 -21.53 -19.57
N LEU A 339 11.45 -20.47 -18.82
CA LEU A 339 10.50 -20.52 -17.70
C LEU A 339 9.05 -20.64 -18.15
N VAL A 340 8.67 -20.09 -19.30
CA VAL A 340 7.32 -20.32 -19.87
C VAL A 340 7.13 -21.81 -20.21
N SER A 341 8.18 -22.47 -20.70
CA SER A 341 8.19 -23.91 -20.97
C SER A 341 8.08 -24.72 -19.66
N ILE A 342 8.77 -24.28 -18.60
CA ILE A 342 8.63 -24.85 -17.25
C ILE A 342 7.21 -24.65 -16.71
N ALA A 343 6.58 -23.49 -16.89
CA ALA A 343 5.21 -23.24 -16.46
C ALA A 343 4.23 -24.24 -17.10
N LYS A 344 4.32 -24.44 -18.42
CA LYS A 344 3.53 -25.47 -19.14
C LYS A 344 3.80 -26.87 -18.61
N ALA A 345 5.06 -27.23 -18.35
CA ALA A 345 5.43 -28.53 -17.79
C ALA A 345 4.85 -28.73 -16.38
N THR A 346 4.93 -27.71 -15.52
CA THR A 346 4.33 -27.71 -14.18
C THR A 346 2.83 -27.93 -14.26
N PHE A 347 2.11 -27.19 -15.12
CA PHE A 347 0.68 -27.40 -15.30
C PHE A 347 0.35 -28.80 -15.82
N THR A 348 1.19 -29.35 -16.72
CA THR A 348 1.05 -30.71 -17.23
C THR A 348 1.22 -31.75 -16.13
N PHE A 349 2.20 -31.57 -15.23
CA PHE A 349 2.39 -32.49 -14.11
C PHE A 349 1.23 -32.45 -13.12
N GLU A 350 0.71 -31.25 -12.83
CA GLU A 350 -0.42 -31.06 -11.91
C GLU A 350 -1.73 -31.67 -12.46
N THR A 351 -2.05 -31.42 -13.73
CA THR A 351 -3.29 -31.94 -14.35
C THR A 351 -3.16 -33.38 -14.85
N GLY A 352 -1.94 -33.84 -15.14
CA GLY A 352 -1.68 -35.08 -15.88
C GLY A 352 -2.01 -35.02 -17.38
N LEU A 353 -2.30 -33.83 -17.92
CA LEU A 353 -2.70 -33.62 -19.31
C LEU A 353 -1.71 -32.70 -20.02
N LEU A 354 -1.35 -33.01 -21.26
CA LEU A 354 -0.57 -32.15 -22.14
C LEU A 354 -1.50 -31.18 -22.89
N PRO A 355 -1.30 -29.85 -22.84
CA PRO A 355 -2.10 -28.90 -23.60
C PRO A 355 -1.73 -28.92 -25.10
N PRO A 356 -2.67 -28.54 -25.99
CA PRO A 356 -2.48 -28.60 -27.43
C PRO A 356 -1.46 -27.59 -27.96
N ASN A 357 -0.53 -28.08 -28.76
CA ASN A 357 0.30 -27.30 -29.67
C ASN A 357 -0.57 -26.83 -30.84
N ILE A 358 -0.77 -25.52 -30.95
CA ILE A 358 -1.60 -24.93 -32.01
C ILE A 358 -0.79 -24.67 -33.28
N ASN A 359 -1.45 -24.26 -34.37
CA ASN A 359 -0.82 -23.95 -35.67
C ASN A 359 -0.05 -25.13 -36.30
N TYR A 360 -0.46 -26.37 -36.02
CA TYR A 360 0.08 -27.60 -36.61
C TYR A 360 -0.99 -28.34 -37.41
N HIS A 361 -0.84 -28.35 -38.73
CA HIS A 361 -1.76 -28.92 -39.71
C HIS A 361 -1.08 -29.97 -40.59
N THR A 362 0.06 -29.63 -41.18
CA THR A 362 0.81 -30.50 -42.11
C THR A 362 2.22 -30.73 -41.59
N PRO A 363 2.64 -31.98 -41.32
CA PRO A 363 4.01 -32.26 -40.86
C PRO A 363 5.06 -31.71 -41.83
N ASN A 364 6.09 -31.03 -41.30
CA ASN A 364 7.18 -30.54 -42.12
C ASN A 364 7.93 -31.71 -42.79
N PRO A 365 8.00 -31.77 -44.14
CA PRO A 365 8.60 -32.91 -44.84
C PRO A 365 10.11 -33.05 -44.60
N ASN A 366 10.78 -31.99 -44.15
CA ASN A 366 12.21 -32.01 -43.82
C ASN A 366 12.50 -32.59 -42.43
N ILE A 367 11.48 -32.80 -41.60
CA ILE A 367 11.62 -33.40 -40.26
C ILE A 367 11.35 -34.90 -40.38
N LYS A 368 12.43 -35.68 -40.58
CA LYS A 368 12.35 -37.15 -40.71
C LYS A 368 11.67 -37.83 -39.53
N GLY A 369 11.91 -37.37 -38.31
CA GLY A 369 11.28 -37.93 -37.11
C GLY A 369 9.74 -37.90 -37.15
N LEU A 370 9.15 -36.90 -37.81
CA LEU A 370 7.70 -36.78 -37.95
C LEU A 370 7.17 -37.63 -39.12
N THR A 371 7.85 -37.61 -40.26
CA THR A 371 7.43 -38.38 -41.44
C THR A 371 7.63 -39.89 -41.26
N GLU A 372 8.62 -40.30 -40.46
CA GLU A 372 8.87 -41.70 -40.07
C GLU A 372 8.03 -42.15 -38.85
N GLY A 373 7.22 -41.27 -38.27
CA GLY A 373 6.37 -41.59 -37.12
C GLY A 373 7.11 -41.85 -35.79
N LYS A 374 8.37 -41.41 -35.66
CA LYS A 374 9.17 -41.50 -34.42
C LYS A 374 8.81 -40.39 -33.42
N LEU A 375 8.38 -39.24 -33.93
CA LEU A 375 7.90 -38.09 -33.18
C LEU A 375 6.41 -37.89 -33.45
N LYS A 376 5.68 -37.43 -32.44
CA LYS A 376 4.25 -37.08 -32.57
C LYS A 376 3.96 -35.76 -31.89
N VAL A 377 3.58 -34.75 -32.69
CA VAL A 377 3.18 -33.43 -32.17
C VAL A 377 1.86 -33.56 -31.40
N VAL A 378 1.79 -32.93 -30.23
CA VAL A 378 0.59 -32.92 -29.39
C VAL A 378 -0.41 -31.87 -29.91
N SER A 379 -1.23 -32.19 -30.91
CA SER A 379 -2.19 -31.23 -31.51
C SER A 379 -3.53 -31.11 -30.79
N ARG A 380 -3.78 -31.96 -29.78
CA ARG A 380 -5.00 -31.96 -28.94
C ARG A 380 -4.63 -32.29 -27.51
N THR A 381 -5.44 -31.84 -26.56
CA THR A 381 -5.28 -32.20 -25.15
C THR A 381 -5.30 -33.72 -24.99
N GLN A 382 -4.27 -34.30 -24.37
CA GLN A 382 -4.16 -35.74 -24.16
C GLN A 382 -3.33 -36.05 -22.90
N PRO A 383 -3.46 -37.24 -22.29
CA PRO A 383 -2.69 -37.59 -21.09
C PRO A 383 -1.17 -37.56 -21.31
N LEU A 384 -0.43 -37.13 -20.29
CA LEU A 384 1.02 -37.31 -20.22
C LEU A 384 1.32 -38.81 -20.02
N VAL A 385 2.19 -39.37 -20.87
CA VAL A 385 2.66 -40.76 -20.74
C VAL A 385 4.00 -40.76 -20.01
N GLY A 386 4.11 -41.49 -18.90
CA GLY A 386 5.33 -41.51 -18.07
C GLY A 386 5.46 -40.30 -17.15
N ASP A 387 6.60 -40.21 -16.46
CA ASP A 387 6.84 -39.22 -15.40
C ASP A 387 7.88 -38.16 -15.77
N TYR A 388 8.47 -38.21 -16.96
CA TYR A 388 9.61 -37.38 -17.33
C TYR A 388 9.26 -36.41 -18.46
N ILE A 389 9.54 -35.13 -18.25
CA ILE A 389 9.47 -34.08 -19.27
C ILE A 389 10.87 -33.49 -19.45
N ALA A 390 11.34 -33.46 -20.70
CA ALA A 390 12.57 -32.76 -21.05
C ALA A 390 12.26 -31.40 -21.67
N ILE A 391 13.06 -30.38 -21.37
CA ILE A 391 12.86 -29.01 -21.83
C ILE A 391 14.12 -28.49 -22.50
N ASN A 392 13.96 -27.93 -23.70
CA ASN A 392 15.03 -27.28 -24.46
C ASN A 392 14.85 -25.75 -24.46
N SER A 393 15.96 -25.02 -24.32
CA SER A 393 16.00 -23.60 -24.72
C SER A 393 17.35 -23.25 -25.33
N PHE A 394 17.32 -22.74 -26.56
CA PHE A 394 18.52 -22.49 -27.36
C PHE A 394 18.57 -21.01 -27.76
N GLY A 395 19.65 -20.33 -27.39
CA GLY A 395 19.89 -18.94 -27.73
C GLY A 395 20.35 -18.79 -29.17
N VAL A 396 19.92 -17.72 -29.83
CA VAL A 396 20.30 -17.41 -31.23
C VAL A 396 21.83 -17.31 -31.44
N GLY A 397 22.58 -16.99 -30.38
CA GLY A 397 24.05 -16.99 -30.41
C GLY A 397 24.70 -18.38 -30.38
N GLY A 398 23.92 -19.45 -30.20
CA GLY A 398 24.39 -20.84 -30.12
C GLY A 398 24.59 -21.38 -28.70
N THR A 399 24.21 -20.64 -27.65
CA THR A 399 24.22 -21.15 -26.27
C THR A 399 22.97 -21.99 -26.04
N ASN A 400 23.16 -23.25 -25.66
CA ASN A 400 22.08 -24.20 -25.48
C ASN A 400 21.93 -24.56 -24.00
N ALA A 401 20.68 -24.76 -23.56
CA ALA A 401 20.36 -25.25 -22.22
C ALA A 401 19.32 -26.38 -22.30
N HIS A 402 19.52 -27.43 -21.51
CA HIS A 402 18.62 -28.57 -21.40
C HIS A 402 18.33 -28.90 -19.94
N VAL A 403 17.06 -29.21 -19.65
CA VAL A 403 16.60 -29.57 -18.31
C VAL A 403 15.75 -30.84 -18.38
N LEU A 404 16.00 -31.78 -17.47
CA LEU A 404 15.17 -32.95 -17.24
C LEU A 404 14.38 -32.80 -15.95
N LEU A 405 13.05 -32.79 -16.07
CA LEU A 405 12.12 -32.74 -14.95
C LEU A 405 11.46 -34.10 -14.74
N LYS A 406 11.25 -34.45 -13.47
CA LYS A 406 10.46 -35.61 -13.07
C LYS A 406 9.23 -35.16 -12.29
N ARG A 407 8.08 -35.72 -12.67
CA ARG A 407 6.80 -35.56 -11.99
C ARG A 407 6.95 -35.89 -10.51
N TYR A 408 6.45 -35.03 -9.64
CA TYR A 408 6.26 -35.40 -8.25
C TYR A 408 5.13 -36.43 -8.16
N SER A 409 5.50 -37.62 -7.69
CA SER A 409 4.55 -38.67 -7.32
C SER A 409 4.89 -39.05 -5.89
N PRO A 410 4.14 -38.54 -4.88
CA PRO A 410 4.21 -39.17 -3.58
C PRO A 410 3.89 -40.65 -3.79
N GLY A 411 4.60 -41.56 -3.13
CA GLY A 411 4.18 -42.96 -3.09
C GLY A 411 2.69 -42.97 -2.82
N ILE A 412 1.90 -43.58 -3.71
CA ILE A 412 0.44 -43.65 -3.59
C ILE A 412 0.14 -43.95 -2.12
N PRO A 413 -0.60 -43.09 -1.39
CA PRO A 413 -1.03 -43.45 -0.07
C PRO A 413 -1.84 -44.72 -0.25
N THR A 414 -1.28 -45.86 0.14
CA THR A 414 -1.93 -47.17 0.15
C THR A 414 -3.09 -47.08 1.11
N SER A 415 -4.24 -46.56 0.69
CA SER A 415 -5.56 -46.71 1.34
C SER A 415 -5.65 -46.53 2.87
N VAL A 416 -4.62 -46.01 3.53
CA VAL A 416 -4.66 -45.55 4.91
C VAL A 416 -5.08 -44.11 4.77
N ASN A 417 -6.33 -43.85 5.15
CA ASN A 417 -6.88 -42.51 5.33
C ASN A 417 -5.96 -41.68 6.25
N HIS A 418 -4.89 -41.10 5.71
CA HIS A 418 -4.20 -39.95 6.28
C HIS A 418 -4.84 -38.67 5.74
N LYS A 419 -6.18 -38.64 5.66
CA LYS A 419 -6.85 -37.36 5.81
C LYS A 419 -6.40 -36.84 7.16
N LEU A 420 -5.76 -35.66 7.21
CA LEU A 420 -5.75 -34.86 8.43
C LEU A 420 -7.16 -35.00 9.05
N PRO A 421 -7.30 -35.37 10.33
CA PRO A 421 -8.60 -35.67 10.92
C PRO A 421 -9.56 -34.59 10.47
N THR A 422 -10.61 -34.93 9.72
CA THR A 422 -11.57 -33.90 9.31
C THR A 422 -12.10 -33.33 10.62
N PRO A 423 -11.78 -32.06 10.95
CA PRO A 423 -12.22 -31.49 12.20
C PRO A 423 -13.75 -31.58 12.18
N GLN A 424 -14.36 -32.04 13.27
CA GLN A 424 -15.83 -32.05 13.37
C GLN A 424 -16.42 -30.62 13.49
N ILE A 425 -15.57 -29.60 13.30
CA ILE A 425 -15.88 -28.18 13.44
C ILE A 425 -15.73 -27.47 12.09
N PRO A 426 -16.49 -26.39 11.84
CA PRO A 426 -16.29 -25.53 10.68
C PRO A 426 -14.85 -25.01 10.55
N ARG A 427 -14.40 -24.78 9.31
CA ARG A 427 -13.07 -24.19 9.05
C ARG A 427 -13.14 -22.67 9.12
N LEU A 428 -12.31 -22.09 10.00
CA LEU A 428 -11.98 -20.67 10.00
C LEU A 428 -10.87 -20.41 8.97
N VAL A 429 -11.08 -19.43 8.10
CA VAL A 429 -10.13 -18.99 7.08
C VAL A 429 -9.78 -17.53 7.36
N LEU A 430 -8.50 -17.23 7.49
CA LEU A 430 -8.00 -15.88 7.69
C LEU A 430 -7.49 -15.32 6.36
N GLY A 431 -7.64 -14.03 6.13
CA GLY A 431 -7.17 -13.34 4.93
C GLY A 431 -6.42 -12.08 5.29
N ALA A 432 -5.35 -11.76 4.56
CA ALA A 432 -4.67 -10.47 4.64
C ALA A 432 -4.25 -10.03 3.24
N GLY A 433 -4.18 -8.72 3.02
CA GLY A 433 -3.81 -8.19 1.72
C GLY A 433 -3.74 -6.67 1.66
N ARG A 434 -3.64 -6.15 0.44
CA ARG A 434 -3.38 -4.73 0.14
C ARG A 434 -4.62 -3.87 0.16
N THR A 435 -5.76 -4.40 -0.29
CA THR A 435 -7.04 -3.69 -0.31
C THR A 435 -8.16 -4.56 0.26
N GLN A 436 -9.24 -3.93 0.69
CA GLN A 436 -10.45 -4.62 1.15
C GLN A 436 -11.01 -5.59 0.08
N GLN A 437 -10.99 -5.16 -1.19
CA GLN A 437 -11.47 -5.95 -2.32
C GLN A 437 -10.60 -7.20 -2.55
N CYS A 438 -9.27 -7.06 -2.51
CA CYS A 438 -8.34 -8.18 -2.66
C CYS A 438 -8.57 -9.25 -1.59
N VAL A 439 -8.73 -8.85 -0.33
CA VAL A 439 -9.01 -9.78 0.77
C VAL A 439 -10.38 -10.44 0.60
N GLY A 440 -11.41 -9.71 0.15
CA GLY A 440 -12.72 -10.29 -0.12
C GLY A 440 -12.70 -11.35 -1.23
N GLN A 441 -11.97 -11.10 -2.31
CA GLN A 441 -11.76 -12.08 -3.39
C GLN A 441 -10.99 -13.32 -2.90
N LEU A 442 -9.92 -13.10 -2.12
CA LEU A 442 -9.13 -14.16 -1.51
C LEU A 442 -9.98 -15.06 -0.61
N LEU A 443 -10.77 -14.48 0.30
CA LEU A 443 -11.65 -15.24 1.17
C LEU A 443 -12.72 -16.02 0.40
N ASN A 444 -13.27 -15.43 -0.68
CA ASN A 444 -14.23 -16.13 -1.56
C ASN A 444 -13.58 -17.34 -2.28
N GLU A 445 -12.38 -17.16 -2.82
CA GLU A 445 -11.61 -18.23 -3.48
C GLU A 445 -11.23 -19.35 -2.49
N LEU A 446 -10.76 -19.01 -1.30
CA LEU A 446 -10.42 -20.01 -0.28
C LEU A 446 -11.66 -20.74 0.24
N LYS A 447 -12.80 -20.05 0.38
CA LYS A 447 -14.09 -20.64 0.76
C LYS A 447 -14.63 -21.60 -0.31
N SER A 448 -14.47 -21.26 -1.60
CA SER A 448 -14.94 -22.09 -2.71
C SER A 448 -14.06 -23.33 -2.96
N ARG A 449 -12.75 -23.25 -2.65
CA ARG A 449 -11.76 -24.34 -2.82
C ARG A 449 -11.67 -25.29 -1.62
N SER A 450 -12.71 -25.31 -0.78
CA SER A 450 -12.74 -25.87 0.58
C SER A 450 -12.67 -27.40 0.71
N THR A 451 -12.40 -28.12 -0.38
CA THR A 451 -12.20 -29.59 -0.37
C THR A 451 -10.76 -30.02 -0.10
N THR A 452 -9.79 -29.10 -0.06
CA THR A 452 -8.35 -29.42 0.09
C THR A 452 -7.78 -28.84 1.39
N ASN A 453 -7.82 -29.62 2.49
CA ASN A 453 -7.28 -29.19 3.79
C ASN A 453 -5.78 -28.83 3.72
N ASP A 454 -5.03 -29.43 2.79
CA ASP A 454 -3.60 -29.15 2.59
C ASP A 454 -3.34 -27.71 2.12
N LEU A 455 -4.17 -27.18 1.20
CA LEU A 455 -4.05 -25.79 0.74
C LEU A 455 -4.29 -24.82 1.89
N LEU A 456 -5.40 -24.99 2.61
CA LEU A 456 -5.78 -24.11 3.71
C LEU A 456 -4.76 -24.19 4.85
N SER A 457 -4.26 -25.37 5.17
CA SER A 457 -3.26 -25.54 6.23
C SER A 457 -1.90 -24.95 5.83
N MET A 458 -1.49 -25.07 4.57
CA MET A 458 -0.28 -24.42 4.06
C MET A 458 -0.42 -22.90 4.05
N TYR A 459 -1.58 -22.39 3.62
CA TYR A 459 -1.90 -20.97 3.65
C TYR A 459 -1.90 -20.41 5.08
N ASP A 460 -2.50 -21.12 6.05
CA ASP A 460 -2.49 -20.73 7.46
C ASP A 460 -1.06 -20.64 8.02
N GLN A 461 -0.16 -21.53 7.61
CA GLN A 461 1.26 -21.44 8.01
C GLN A 461 1.92 -20.19 7.43
N ILE A 462 1.69 -19.88 6.15
CA ILE A 462 2.24 -18.67 5.52
C ILE A 462 1.78 -17.42 6.27
N HIS A 463 0.49 -17.32 6.60
CA HIS A 463 -0.09 -16.16 7.26
C HIS A 463 -0.02 -16.18 8.79
N SER A 464 0.67 -17.17 9.37
CA SER A 464 0.92 -17.22 10.82
C SER A 464 1.89 -16.12 11.29
N VAL A 465 2.68 -15.57 10.36
CA VAL A 465 3.56 -14.41 10.54
C VAL A 465 2.97 -13.23 9.76
N PRO A 466 2.86 -12.03 10.38
CA PRO A 466 2.43 -10.83 9.65
C PRO A 466 3.36 -10.51 8.48
N THR A 467 2.78 -10.21 7.32
CA THR A 467 3.53 -9.66 6.18
C THR A 467 3.51 -8.14 6.25
N PRO A 468 4.68 -7.47 6.40
CA PRO A 468 4.76 -6.01 6.38
C PRO A 468 4.10 -5.44 5.13
N GLY A 469 3.39 -4.33 5.30
CA GLY A 469 2.67 -3.68 4.20
C GLY A 469 1.30 -4.27 3.91
N TYR A 470 0.85 -5.41 4.45
CA TYR A 470 -0.57 -5.74 4.36
C TYR A 470 -1.41 -4.80 5.23
N LYS A 471 -2.44 -4.20 4.62
CA LYS A 471 -3.24 -3.12 5.22
C LYS A 471 -4.62 -3.57 5.66
N PHE A 472 -5.09 -4.72 5.20
CA PHE A 472 -6.42 -5.20 5.51
C PHE A 472 -6.34 -6.65 5.98
N ARG A 473 -7.16 -6.98 6.97
CA ARG A 473 -7.36 -8.34 7.48
C ARG A 473 -8.84 -8.68 7.38
N GLY A 474 -9.14 -9.93 7.09
CA GLY A 474 -10.50 -10.45 7.04
C GLY A 474 -10.56 -11.89 7.52
N PHE A 475 -11.74 -12.39 7.87
CA PHE A 475 -11.93 -13.81 8.10
C PHE A 475 -13.26 -14.31 7.53
N ALA A 476 -13.32 -15.62 7.30
CA ALA A 476 -14.52 -16.32 6.89
C ALA A 476 -14.64 -17.64 7.66
N ILE A 477 -15.87 -18.07 7.93
CA ILE A 477 -16.15 -19.40 8.45
C ILE A 477 -16.84 -20.20 7.35
N GLN A 478 -16.30 -21.37 7.02
CA GLN A 478 -16.86 -22.23 6.00
C GLN A 478 -18.29 -22.64 6.37
N ASN A 479 -19.19 -22.66 5.37
CA ASN A 479 -20.63 -22.91 5.52
C ASN A 479 -21.42 -21.86 6.34
N SER A 480 -20.79 -20.75 6.75
CA SER A 480 -21.50 -19.58 7.28
C SER A 480 -21.95 -18.66 6.14
N ASN A 481 -23.15 -18.09 6.27
CA ASN A 481 -23.74 -17.13 5.32
C ASN A 481 -23.48 -15.66 5.72
N LYS A 482 -22.67 -15.41 6.76
CA LYS A 482 -22.30 -14.05 7.16
C LYS A 482 -21.38 -13.40 6.12
N GLU A 483 -21.59 -12.12 5.88
CA GLU A 483 -20.69 -11.28 5.08
C GLU A 483 -19.32 -11.14 5.77
N PHE A 484 -18.27 -10.87 4.99
CA PHE A 484 -16.93 -10.71 5.51
C PHE A 484 -16.74 -9.32 6.13
N GLU A 485 -16.27 -9.28 7.37
CA GLU A 485 -15.69 -8.07 7.95
C GLU A 485 -14.23 -7.97 7.52
N ILE A 486 -13.86 -6.87 6.86
CA ILE A 486 -12.51 -6.64 6.32
C ILE A 486 -12.04 -5.22 6.68
N PRO A 487 -11.76 -4.95 7.97
CA PRO A 487 -11.28 -3.64 8.42
C PRO A 487 -9.83 -3.36 7.98
N LEU A 488 -9.44 -2.09 8.12
CA LEU A 488 -8.04 -1.70 8.10
C LEU A 488 -7.32 -2.37 9.28
N TYR A 489 -6.19 -3.00 8.99
CA TYR A 489 -5.30 -3.61 9.97
C TYR A 489 -4.39 -2.54 10.56
N ASP A 490 -4.49 -2.39 11.89
CA ASP A 490 -3.56 -1.60 12.68
C ASP A 490 -2.42 -2.50 13.19
N PRO A 491 -1.17 -2.26 12.76
CA PRO A 491 -0.03 -3.05 13.23
C PRO A 491 0.40 -2.71 14.67
N GLU A 492 -0.15 -1.67 15.30
CA GLU A 492 0.18 -1.36 16.69
C GLU A 492 -0.21 -2.51 17.64
N PRO A 493 0.72 -3.00 18.48
CA PRO A 493 0.42 -4.04 19.44
C PRO A 493 -0.65 -3.60 20.43
N ARG A 494 -1.65 -4.46 20.65
CA ARG A 494 -2.77 -4.21 21.56
C ARG A 494 -2.71 -5.16 22.75
N PRO A 495 -2.68 -4.66 23.99
CA PRO A 495 -2.63 -5.53 25.17
C PRO A 495 -3.85 -6.45 25.24
N ILE A 496 -3.62 -7.74 25.45
CA ILE A 496 -4.66 -8.77 25.55
C ILE A 496 -5.03 -8.99 27.01
N TRP A 497 -6.30 -8.80 27.37
CA TRP A 497 -6.81 -8.94 28.72
C TRP A 497 -7.79 -10.09 28.83
N PHE A 498 -7.48 -11.08 29.66
CA PHE A 498 -8.40 -12.17 29.97
C PHE A 498 -9.29 -11.79 31.14
N LEU A 499 -10.60 -11.85 30.90
CA LEU A 499 -11.61 -11.56 31.89
C LEU A 499 -12.44 -12.81 32.19
N PHE A 500 -12.49 -13.24 33.44
CA PHE A 500 -13.22 -14.44 33.85
C PHE A 500 -14.50 -14.08 34.62
N SER A 501 -15.65 -14.28 34.00
CA SER A 501 -16.94 -14.02 34.64
C SER A 501 -17.28 -15.08 35.69
N GLY A 502 -17.96 -14.65 36.76
CA GLY A 502 -18.31 -15.53 37.87
C GLY A 502 -19.60 -16.33 37.66
N MET A 503 -20.24 -16.66 38.79
CA MET A 503 -21.55 -17.34 38.80
C MET A 503 -22.65 -16.50 38.13
N GLY A 504 -23.66 -17.20 37.61
CA GLY A 504 -24.75 -16.68 36.79
C GLY A 504 -24.49 -16.84 35.28
N SER A 505 -23.26 -17.20 34.90
CA SER A 505 -22.86 -17.42 33.50
C SER A 505 -23.21 -18.81 32.99
N GLN A 506 -23.58 -19.74 33.89
CA GLN A 506 -24.03 -21.08 33.56
C GLN A 506 -25.38 -21.09 32.84
N TRP A 507 -25.58 -22.06 31.97
CA TRP A 507 -26.87 -22.33 31.31
C TRP A 507 -26.93 -23.77 30.80
N LEU A 508 -28.14 -24.27 30.58
CA LEU A 508 -28.40 -25.66 30.19
C LEU A 508 -27.86 -25.96 28.79
N GLY A 509 -26.87 -26.85 28.68
CA GLY A 509 -26.23 -27.21 27.40
C GLY A 509 -24.93 -26.46 27.11
N MET A 510 -24.43 -25.64 28.05
CA MET A 510 -23.09 -25.03 27.92
C MET A 510 -22.01 -26.09 27.66
N GLY A 511 -21.07 -25.80 26.76
CA GLY A 511 -19.94 -26.67 26.45
C GLY A 511 -20.24 -27.86 25.55
N ARG A 512 -21.51 -28.24 25.36
CA ARG A 512 -21.91 -29.44 24.59
C ARG A 512 -21.33 -29.46 23.18
N GLU A 513 -21.54 -28.40 22.40
CA GLU A 513 -21.01 -28.32 21.04
C GLU A 513 -19.49 -28.12 21.00
N LEU A 514 -18.91 -27.50 22.04
CA LEU A 514 -17.46 -27.30 22.12
C LEU A 514 -16.69 -28.60 22.33
N LEU A 515 -17.35 -29.68 22.78
CA LEU A 515 -16.74 -31.02 22.81
C LEU A 515 -16.35 -31.55 21.42
N ALA A 516 -16.82 -30.94 20.33
CA ALA A 516 -16.34 -31.20 18.98
C ALA A 516 -14.92 -30.64 18.72
N VAL A 517 -14.45 -29.67 19.52
CA VAL A 517 -13.09 -29.14 19.47
C VAL A 517 -12.17 -30.04 20.31
N ASP A 518 -11.21 -30.71 19.67
CA ASP A 518 -10.36 -31.71 20.32
C ASP A 518 -9.62 -31.19 21.57
N ILE A 519 -9.15 -29.95 21.54
CA ILE A 519 -8.44 -29.31 22.66
C ILE A 519 -9.38 -29.12 23.86
N PHE A 520 -10.60 -28.65 23.60
CA PHE A 520 -11.61 -28.48 24.63
C PHE A 520 -12.01 -29.84 25.21
N ARG A 521 -12.33 -30.81 24.35
CA ARG A 521 -12.67 -32.19 24.75
C ARG A 521 -11.58 -32.81 25.62
N SER A 522 -10.32 -32.77 25.18
CA SER A 522 -9.19 -33.30 25.94
C SER A 522 -9.00 -32.59 27.28
N THR A 523 -9.32 -31.30 27.36
CA THR A 523 -9.28 -30.55 28.61
C THR A 523 -10.37 -31.04 29.58
N ILE A 524 -11.59 -31.24 29.09
CA ILE A 524 -12.69 -31.77 29.89
C ILE A 524 -12.41 -33.21 30.37
N ASP A 525 -11.81 -34.04 29.53
CA ASP A 525 -11.39 -35.39 29.92
C ASP A 525 -10.35 -35.39 31.05
N GLN A 526 -9.44 -34.41 31.07
CA GLN A 526 -8.49 -34.23 32.17
C GLN A 526 -9.18 -33.75 33.45
N CYS A 527 -10.12 -32.81 33.34
CA CYS A 527 -10.93 -32.36 34.48
C CYS A 527 -11.74 -33.52 35.08
N ASP A 528 -12.37 -34.36 34.24
CA ASP A 528 -13.12 -35.54 34.69
C ASP A 528 -12.21 -36.54 35.40
N LYS A 529 -10.97 -36.71 34.93
CA LYS A 529 -9.99 -37.58 35.59
C LYS A 529 -9.66 -37.10 37.01
N ALA A 530 -9.55 -35.79 37.22
CA ALA A 530 -9.35 -35.19 38.54
C ALA A 530 -10.60 -35.29 39.44
N LEU A 531 -11.80 -35.20 38.84
CA LEU A 531 -13.08 -35.26 39.55
C LEU A 531 -13.62 -36.68 39.78
N ALA A 532 -13.04 -37.70 39.13
CA ALA A 532 -13.50 -39.08 39.22
C ALA A 532 -13.62 -39.61 40.68
N PRO A 533 -12.68 -39.33 41.60
CA PRO A 533 -12.79 -39.75 43.01
C PRO A 533 -14.02 -39.18 43.75
N MET A 534 -14.61 -38.10 43.21
CA MET A 534 -15.75 -37.38 43.78
C MET A 534 -17.08 -37.74 43.10
N ASN A 535 -17.08 -38.68 42.15
CA ASN A 535 -18.24 -39.06 41.34
C ASN A 535 -18.89 -37.88 40.58
N VAL A 536 -18.09 -36.92 40.12
CA VAL A 536 -18.53 -35.81 39.26
C VAL A 536 -17.93 -35.98 37.86
N SER A 537 -18.75 -35.83 36.82
CA SER A 537 -18.32 -35.80 35.42
C SER A 537 -18.88 -34.57 34.72
N LEU A 538 -17.97 -33.67 34.32
CA LEU A 538 -18.25 -32.52 33.47
C LEU A 538 -18.70 -32.95 32.08
N ARG A 539 -18.12 -34.03 31.53
CA ARG A 539 -18.58 -34.57 30.24
C ARG A 539 -20.06 -34.93 30.28
N SER A 540 -20.48 -35.68 31.30
CA SER A 540 -21.89 -36.02 31.50
C SER A 540 -22.73 -34.77 31.73
N LEU A 541 -22.22 -33.77 32.48
CA LEU A 541 -22.91 -32.51 32.73
C LEU A 541 -23.18 -31.72 31.43
N TYR A 542 -22.26 -31.72 30.48
CA TYR A 542 -22.39 -31.01 29.21
C TYR A 542 -23.18 -31.80 28.16
N GLU A 543 -22.98 -33.12 28.06
CA GLU A 543 -23.63 -33.96 27.05
C GLU A 543 -25.10 -34.24 27.38
N ASN A 544 -25.42 -34.46 28.67
CA ASN A 544 -26.74 -34.83 29.16
C ASN A 544 -27.27 -33.79 30.17
N PRO A 545 -27.53 -32.55 29.72
CA PRO A 545 -27.86 -31.47 30.63
C PRO A 545 -29.24 -31.72 31.27
N ASN A 546 -29.28 -31.69 32.60
CA ASN A 546 -30.49 -31.86 33.41
C ASN A 546 -30.62 -30.67 34.36
N GLU A 547 -31.81 -30.07 34.41
CA GLU A 547 -32.07 -28.84 35.16
C GLU A 547 -31.88 -29.00 36.67
N ASP A 548 -32.29 -30.14 37.25
CA ASP A 548 -32.11 -30.43 38.67
C ASP A 548 -30.63 -30.67 39.02
N VAL A 549 -29.89 -31.29 38.08
CA VAL A 549 -28.43 -31.49 38.19
C VAL A 549 -27.71 -30.14 38.11
N PHE A 550 -28.20 -29.19 37.31
CA PHE A 550 -27.64 -27.84 37.15
C PHE A 550 -28.00 -26.86 38.28
N LYS A 551 -28.89 -27.22 39.21
CA LYS A 551 -29.17 -26.44 40.44
C LYS A 551 -28.22 -26.79 41.59
N ASN A 552 -27.43 -27.86 41.45
CA ASN A 552 -26.43 -28.26 42.44
C ASN A 552 -25.21 -27.31 42.38
N PRO A 553 -24.83 -26.65 43.49
CA PRO A 553 -23.67 -25.74 43.53
C PRO A 553 -22.36 -26.38 43.07
N ILE A 554 -22.16 -27.67 43.34
CA ILE A 554 -20.98 -28.42 42.89
C ILE A 554 -20.91 -28.39 41.36
N ASN A 555 -21.98 -28.81 40.70
CA ASN A 555 -22.05 -28.92 39.24
C ASN A 555 -21.96 -27.55 38.55
N VAL A 556 -22.57 -26.51 39.13
CA VAL A 556 -22.48 -25.15 38.59
C VAL A 556 -21.04 -24.64 38.64
N MET A 557 -20.38 -24.75 39.80
CA MET A 557 -19.03 -24.22 39.98
C MET A 557 -18.01 -24.99 39.14
N THR A 558 -18.04 -26.33 39.17
CA THR A 558 -17.13 -27.14 38.35
C THR A 558 -17.44 -27.00 36.86
N GLY A 559 -18.71 -26.85 36.50
CA GLY A 559 -19.14 -26.62 35.11
C GLY A 559 -18.65 -25.28 34.55
N VAL A 560 -18.75 -24.18 35.30
CA VAL A 560 -18.27 -22.86 34.87
C VAL A 560 -16.74 -22.85 34.75
N ILE A 561 -16.04 -23.36 35.77
CA ILE A 561 -14.58 -23.39 35.77
C ILE A 561 -14.03 -24.35 34.70
N GLY A 562 -14.66 -25.50 34.49
CA GLY A 562 -14.30 -26.42 33.41
C GLY A 562 -14.40 -25.79 32.02
N MET A 563 -15.45 -24.99 31.77
CA MET A 563 -15.58 -24.20 30.55
C MET A 563 -14.45 -23.18 30.40
N GLN A 564 -14.12 -22.45 31.47
CA GLN A 564 -13.07 -21.44 31.45
C GLN A 564 -11.68 -22.03 31.19
N ILE A 565 -11.33 -23.13 31.86
CA ILE A 565 -10.07 -23.87 31.61
C ILE A 565 -10.00 -24.33 30.14
N GLY A 566 -11.10 -24.89 29.61
CA GLY A 566 -11.18 -25.32 28.22
C GLY A 566 -10.96 -24.19 27.22
N LEU A 567 -11.57 -23.03 27.45
CA LEU A 567 -11.41 -21.84 26.60
C LEU A 567 -9.99 -21.24 26.71
N ILE A 568 -9.40 -21.21 27.91
CA ILE A 568 -7.99 -20.79 28.10
C ILE A 568 -7.06 -21.68 27.27
N ASN A 569 -7.25 -23.00 27.33
CA ASN A 569 -6.41 -23.94 26.59
C ASN A 569 -6.56 -23.78 25.07
N ILE A 570 -7.77 -23.47 24.57
CA ILE A 570 -7.97 -23.13 23.16
C ILE A 570 -7.19 -21.86 22.80
N LEU A 571 -7.38 -20.76 23.53
CA LEU A 571 -6.69 -19.49 23.27
C LEU A 571 -5.17 -19.66 23.27
N LYS A 572 -4.64 -20.33 24.30
CA LYS A 572 -3.21 -20.63 24.43
C LYS A 572 -2.67 -21.43 23.25
N SER A 573 -3.42 -22.45 22.80
CA SER A 573 -3.02 -23.25 21.64
C SER A 573 -2.96 -22.44 20.34
N LEU A 574 -3.76 -21.38 20.24
CA LEU A 574 -3.81 -20.47 19.11
C LEU A 574 -2.73 -19.38 19.17
N GLY A 575 -1.87 -19.38 20.20
CA GLY A 575 -0.85 -18.35 20.42
C GLY A 575 -1.36 -17.09 21.13
N VAL A 576 -2.57 -17.13 21.71
CA VAL A 576 -3.16 -16.00 22.42
C VAL A 576 -2.84 -16.12 23.91
N GLU A 577 -1.95 -15.26 24.39
CA GLU A 577 -1.54 -15.16 25.80
C GLU A 577 -1.97 -13.80 26.37
N PRO A 578 -2.33 -13.71 27.67
CA PRO A 578 -2.75 -12.45 28.27
C PRO A 578 -1.56 -11.57 28.71
N ASP A 579 -1.67 -10.28 28.46
CA ASP A 579 -0.89 -9.21 29.09
C ASP A 579 -1.50 -8.78 30.44
N GLY A 580 -2.81 -8.93 30.60
CA GLY A 580 -3.54 -8.68 31.84
C GLY A 580 -4.61 -9.73 32.12
N ILE A 581 -4.88 -9.99 33.39
CA ILE A 581 -5.82 -11.01 33.87
C ILE A 581 -6.70 -10.41 34.98
N VAL A 582 -8.01 -10.55 34.83
CA VAL A 582 -8.99 -10.13 35.85
C VAL A 582 -10.06 -11.20 36.01
N GLY A 583 -10.43 -11.49 37.25
CA GLY A 583 -11.53 -12.41 37.54
C GLY A 583 -12.64 -11.72 38.31
N HIS A 584 -13.87 -12.13 38.08
CA HIS A 584 -15.03 -11.71 38.86
C HIS A 584 -15.46 -12.86 39.76
N SER A 585 -15.43 -12.66 41.07
CA SER A 585 -15.89 -13.67 42.04
C SER A 585 -15.12 -15.00 41.87
N ILE A 586 -15.82 -16.11 41.68
CA ILE A 586 -15.26 -17.44 41.43
C ILE A 586 -14.35 -17.52 40.20
N GLY A 587 -14.46 -16.58 39.26
CA GLY A 587 -13.57 -16.48 38.09
C GLY A 587 -12.09 -16.31 38.45
N GLU A 588 -11.77 -15.85 39.66
CA GLU A 588 -10.37 -15.75 40.13
C GLU A 588 -9.66 -17.11 40.28
N LEU A 589 -10.41 -18.22 40.38
CA LEU A 589 -9.83 -19.57 40.25
C LEU A 589 -9.21 -19.77 38.86
N SER A 590 -9.91 -19.34 37.82
CA SER A 590 -9.42 -19.39 36.43
C SER A 590 -8.28 -18.40 36.20
N CYS A 591 -8.26 -17.26 36.91
CA CYS A 591 -7.10 -16.37 36.91
C CYS A 591 -5.84 -17.07 37.41
N SER A 592 -5.95 -17.87 38.47
CA SER A 592 -4.80 -18.62 39.01
C SER A 592 -4.24 -19.63 38.00
N TYR A 593 -5.12 -20.26 37.21
CA TYR A 593 -4.71 -21.14 36.13
C TYR A 593 -4.07 -20.37 34.96
N ALA A 594 -4.71 -19.27 34.51
CA ALA A 594 -4.21 -18.44 33.40
C ALA A 594 -2.87 -17.75 33.74
N ASP A 595 -2.66 -17.37 35.01
CA ASP A 595 -1.42 -16.78 35.52
C ASP A 595 -0.30 -17.83 35.67
N GLY A 596 -0.65 -19.12 35.65
CA GLY A 596 0.27 -20.25 35.81
C GLY A 596 0.55 -20.64 37.27
N GLY A 597 -0.20 -20.10 38.22
CA GLY A 597 -0.04 -20.38 39.65
C GLY A 597 -0.71 -21.69 40.09
N PHE A 598 -1.83 -22.07 39.46
CA PHE A 598 -2.52 -23.35 39.70
C PHE A 598 -2.41 -24.26 38.46
N THR A 599 -2.33 -25.56 38.71
CA THR A 599 -2.53 -26.62 37.70
C THR A 599 -4.02 -26.79 37.37
N LEU A 600 -4.32 -27.49 36.27
CA LEU A 600 -5.70 -27.81 35.89
C LEU A 600 -6.43 -28.57 37.02
N GLU A 601 -5.75 -29.55 37.62
CA GLU A 601 -6.28 -30.38 38.72
C GLU A 601 -6.56 -29.54 39.96
N GLU A 602 -5.62 -28.70 40.39
CA GLU A 602 -5.81 -27.79 41.52
C GLU A 602 -7.00 -26.84 41.30
N THR A 603 -7.12 -26.26 40.11
CA THR A 603 -8.21 -25.32 39.80
C THR A 603 -9.58 -25.99 39.80
N ILE A 604 -9.73 -27.17 39.19
CA ILE A 604 -11.03 -27.85 39.12
C ILE A 604 -11.43 -28.45 40.48
N LEU A 605 -10.49 -28.99 41.25
CA LEU A 605 -10.74 -29.44 42.62
C LEU A 605 -11.08 -28.28 43.55
N ALA A 606 -10.44 -27.12 43.38
CA ALA A 606 -10.76 -25.92 44.13
C ALA A 606 -12.21 -25.46 43.89
N ALA A 607 -12.69 -25.55 42.64
CA ALA A 607 -14.08 -25.29 42.27
C ALA A 607 -15.05 -26.32 42.88
N TYR A 608 -14.71 -27.61 42.81
CA TYR A 608 -15.50 -28.69 43.40
C TYR A 608 -15.71 -28.50 44.91
N TYR A 609 -14.61 -28.28 45.65
CA TYR A 609 -14.70 -28.14 47.09
C TYR A 609 -15.41 -26.86 47.51
N ARG A 610 -15.33 -25.76 46.73
CA ARG A 610 -16.16 -24.56 46.95
C ARG A 610 -17.65 -24.87 46.86
N GLY A 611 -18.08 -25.63 45.86
CA GLY A 611 -19.48 -26.06 45.76
C GLY A 611 -19.87 -27.02 46.89
N CYS A 612 -18.98 -27.96 47.23
CA CYS A 612 -19.20 -28.97 48.25
C CYS A 612 -19.47 -28.34 49.62
N VAL A 613 -18.66 -27.36 50.05
CA VAL A 613 -18.83 -26.73 51.36
C VAL A 613 -20.12 -25.92 51.48
N LEU A 614 -20.70 -25.42 50.39
CA LEU A 614 -22.00 -24.74 50.43
C LEU A 614 -23.14 -25.70 50.75
N VAL A 615 -23.02 -26.94 50.27
CA VAL A 615 -23.97 -28.02 50.59
C VAL A 615 -23.75 -28.54 52.02
N GLU A 616 -22.49 -28.72 52.45
CA GLU A 616 -22.14 -29.21 53.78
C GLU A 616 -22.47 -28.19 54.89
N ALA A 617 -22.12 -26.91 54.69
CA ALA A 617 -22.25 -25.87 55.72
C ALA A 617 -23.69 -25.43 55.98
N LYS A 618 -24.60 -25.68 55.02
CA LYS A 618 -26.02 -25.22 55.05
C LYS A 618 -26.15 -23.79 55.57
N PRO A 619 -25.48 -22.81 54.94
CA PRO A 619 -25.59 -21.41 55.33
C PRO A 619 -27.04 -20.93 55.22
N ILE A 620 -27.34 -19.78 55.84
CA ILE A 620 -28.68 -19.19 55.75
C ILE A 620 -29.10 -19.00 54.29
N ARG A 621 -30.42 -19.02 54.05
CA ARG A 621 -30.96 -18.74 52.72
C ARG A 621 -30.71 -17.26 52.37
N GLY A 622 -29.88 -17.05 51.36
CA GLY A 622 -29.47 -15.72 50.91
C GLY A 622 -30.00 -15.36 49.53
N ALA A 623 -29.82 -14.10 49.16
CA ALA A 623 -30.03 -13.61 47.80
C ALA A 623 -28.99 -12.56 47.43
N MET A 624 -28.85 -12.31 46.12
CA MET A 624 -28.03 -11.24 45.57
C MET A 624 -28.83 -10.43 44.57
N VAL A 625 -28.70 -9.10 44.60
CA VAL A 625 -29.41 -8.18 43.72
C VAL A 625 -28.43 -7.18 43.12
N ALA A 626 -28.41 -7.07 41.79
CA ALA A 626 -27.67 -6.03 41.09
C ALA A 626 -28.47 -4.72 41.14
N VAL A 627 -27.86 -3.68 41.69
CA VAL A 627 -28.43 -2.35 41.94
C VAL A 627 -27.73 -1.32 41.05
N GLY A 628 -28.50 -0.39 40.49
CA GLY A 628 -28.03 0.72 39.66
C GLY A 628 -27.61 1.95 40.45
N LEU A 629 -26.81 1.76 41.51
CA LEU A 629 -26.24 2.83 42.33
C LEU A 629 -24.74 2.60 42.48
N GLY A 630 -23.98 3.67 42.74
CA GLY A 630 -22.53 3.60 42.97
C GLY A 630 -22.15 3.04 44.34
N TRP A 631 -20.89 2.61 44.49
CA TRP A 631 -20.38 1.95 45.71
C TRP A 631 -20.59 2.76 46.98
N ASP A 632 -20.25 4.05 46.99
CA ASP A 632 -20.39 4.89 48.18
C ASP A 632 -21.83 5.31 48.45
N GLU A 633 -22.67 5.35 47.41
CA GLU A 633 -24.07 5.67 47.52
C GLU A 633 -24.85 4.51 48.14
N ILE A 634 -24.67 3.30 47.62
CA ILE A 634 -25.37 2.13 48.15
C ILE A 634 -24.97 1.86 49.59
N ASN A 635 -23.67 1.93 49.93
CA ASN A 635 -23.19 1.68 51.29
C ASN A 635 -23.79 2.62 52.35
N ARG A 636 -24.22 3.84 51.97
CA ARG A 636 -24.93 4.77 52.87
C ARG A 636 -26.41 4.41 53.07
N LYS A 637 -27.00 3.63 52.16
CA LYS A 637 -28.42 3.23 52.16
C LYS A 637 -28.65 1.79 52.66
N LEU A 638 -27.60 0.98 52.83
CA LEU A 638 -27.76 -0.44 53.17
C LEU A 638 -28.40 -0.66 54.56
N PRO A 639 -29.48 -1.44 54.65
CA PRO A 639 -30.00 -1.93 55.92
C PRO A 639 -29.02 -2.85 56.65
N ASN A 640 -29.14 -2.92 57.98
CA ASN A 640 -28.37 -3.89 58.78
C ASN A 640 -28.63 -5.31 58.27
N GLY A 641 -27.55 -6.05 57.99
CA GLY A 641 -27.62 -7.43 57.51
C GLY A 641 -27.40 -7.60 56.00
N ILE A 642 -27.44 -6.52 55.21
CA ILE A 642 -27.15 -6.51 53.77
C ILE A 642 -25.79 -5.82 53.54
N VAL A 643 -24.95 -6.40 52.68
CA VAL A 643 -23.62 -5.87 52.33
C VAL A 643 -23.51 -5.55 50.84
N ALA A 644 -22.65 -4.58 50.49
CA ALA A 644 -22.19 -4.42 49.11
C ALA A 644 -21.16 -5.51 48.80
N ALA A 645 -21.50 -6.39 47.87
CA ALA A 645 -20.75 -7.62 47.57
C ALA A 645 -19.89 -7.51 46.31
N CYS A 646 -20.37 -6.86 45.24
CA CYS A 646 -19.61 -6.71 43.99
C CYS A 646 -19.65 -5.27 43.49
N HIS A 647 -18.50 -4.61 43.42
CA HIS A 647 -18.34 -3.28 42.82
C HIS A 647 -18.16 -3.42 41.31
N ASN A 648 -19.25 -3.44 40.53
CA ASN A 648 -19.18 -3.76 39.09
C ASN A 648 -18.80 -2.54 38.24
N SER A 649 -19.31 -1.36 38.57
CA SER A 649 -18.98 -0.09 37.90
C SER A 649 -19.30 1.10 38.82
N ASN A 650 -18.94 2.32 38.41
CA ASN A 650 -19.31 3.58 39.09
C ASN A 650 -20.79 3.71 39.44
N GLU A 651 -21.69 3.07 38.70
CA GLU A 651 -23.15 3.14 38.89
C GLU A 651 -23.79 1.74 39.04
N SER A 652 -23.00 0.70 39.32
CA SER A 652 -23.54 -0.65 39.46
C SER A 652 -22.84 -1.46 40.53
N VAL A 653 -23.62 -1.89 41.51
CA VAL A 653 -23.17 -2.70 42.63
C VAL A 653 -24.10 -3.88 42.82
N THR A 654 -23.57 -5.05 43.17
CA THR A 654 -24.39 -6.17 43.63
C THR A 654 -24.40 -6.21 45.15
N ILE A 655 -25.59 -6.17 45.74
CA ILE A 655 -25.80 -6.34 47.19
C ILE A 655 -26.06 -7.82 47.53
N SER A 656 -25.69 -8.23 48.74
CA SER A 656 -25.85 -9.60 49.22
C SER A 656 -26.27 -9.66 50.69
N GLY A 657 -27.09 -10.64 51.06
CA GLY A 657 -27.59 -10.80 52.42
C GLY A 657 -28.70 -11.85 52.52
N PRO A 658 -29.44 -11.91 53.64
CA PRO A 658 -30.58 -12.81 53.83
C PRO A 658 -31.65 -12.57 52.76
N GLN A 659 -32.24 -13.66 52.26
CA GLN A 659 -33.10 -13.61 51.07
C GLN A 659 -34.27 -12.64 51.19
N ASP A 660 -35.01 -12.69 52.30
CA ASP A 660 -36.22 -11.89 52.48
C ASP A 660 -35.89 -10.40 52.66
N GLU A 661 -34.82 -10.08 53.40
CA GLU A 661 -34.32 -8.72 53.62
C GLU A 661 -33.84 -8.07 52.32
N VAL A 662 -33.02 -8.80 51.54
CA VAL A 662 -32.50 -8.32 50.25
C VAL A 662 -33.64 -8.09 49.26
N ARG A 663 -34.64 -8.97 49.22
CA ARG A 663 -35.79 -8.81 48.31
C ARG A 663 -36.68 -7.63 48.71
N ALA A 664 -36.94 -7.46 50.00
CA ALA A 664 -37.70 -6.31 50.51
C ALA A 664 -37.00 -4.99 50.16
N PHE A 665 -35.69 -4.91 50.37
CA PHE A 665 -34.89 -3.73 50.03
C PHE A 665 -34.82 -3.51 48.50
N ALA A 666 -34.74 -4.57 47.70
CA ALA A 666 -34.80 -4.45 46.24
C ALA A 666 -36.14 -3.90 45.75
N GLU A 667 -37.25 -4.25 46.39
CA GLU A 667 -38.58 -3.68 46.08
C GLU A 667 -38.72 -2.22 46.51
N GLU A 668 -38.07 -1.82 47.61
CA GLU A 668 -37.95 -0.42 48.02
C GLU A 668 -37.20 0.39 46.98
N LEU A 669 -36.02 -0.08 46.55
CA LEU A 669 -35.23 0.58 45.50
C LEU A 669 -36.01 0.69 44.17
N ARG A 670 -36.77 -0.33 43.78
CA ARG A 670 -37.62 -0.24 42.57
C ARG A 670 -38.72 0.81 42.70
N ARG A 671 -39.26 1.01 43.91
CA ARG A 671 -40.24 2.09 44.20
C ARG A 671 -39.59 3.47 44.11
N GLU A 672 -38.30 3.58 44.36
CA GLU A 672 -37.48 4.79 44.11
C GLU A 672 -37.01 4.91 42.65
N GLU A 673 -37.54 4.10 41.72
CA GLU A 673 -37.13 4.05 40.31
C GLU A 673 -35.64 3.66 40.10
N VAL A 674 -35.01 3.08 41.11
CA VAL A 674 -33.64 2.55 41.02
C VAL A 674 -33.68 1.13 40.42
N PHE A 675 -32.78 0.87 39.46
CA PHE A 675 -32.60 -0.47 38.90
C PHE A 675 -32.21 -1.46 40.01
N ALA A 676 -33.02 -2.51 40.24
CA ALA A 676 -32.71 -3.57 41.19
C ALA A 676 -33.18 -4.93 40.65
N LYS A 677 -32.24 -5.75 40.16
CA LYS A 677 -32.51 -7.05 39.53
C LYS A 677 -31.84 -8.20 40.28
N GLU A 678 -32.61 -9.21 40.64
CA GLU A 678 -32.10 -10.41 41.31
C GLU A 678 -31.11 -11.16 40.40
N VAL A 679 -30.03 -11.66 41.00
CA VAL A 679 -29.01 -12.48 40.36
C VAL A 679 -29.16 -13.91 40.87
N ASP A 680 -29.15 -14.89 39.97
CA ASP A 680 -29.21 -16.29 40.37
C ASP A 680 -27.95 -16.69 41.14
N SER A 681 -28.13 -16.79 42.45
CA SER A 681 -27.11 -17.09 43.45
C SER A 681 -27.34 -18.46 44.09
N LEU A 682 -28.20 -19.30 43.51
CA LEU A 682 -28.58 -20.62 44.06
C LEU A 682 -29.08 -20.55 45.52
N GLY A 683 -29.56 -19.39 45.96
CA GLY A 683 -30.03 -19.15 47.33
C GLY A 683 -28.93 -18.88 48.36
N PHE A 684 -27.73 -18.44 47.93
CA PHE A 684 -26.61 -18.11 48.81
C PHE A 684 -26.26 -16.62 48.79
N ALA A 685 -25.78 -16.10 49.92
CA ALA A 685 -25.28 -14.74 50.05
C ALA A 685 -23.76 -14.67 49.82
N PHE A 686 -23.30 -14.70 48.56
CA PHE A 686 -21.86 -14.65 48.25
C PHE A 686 -21.21 -13.31 48.62
N HIS A 687 -19.90 -13.36 48.92
CA HIS A 687 -19.11 -12.17 49.28
C HIS A 687 -19.69 -11.42 50.48
N SER A 688 -20.14 -12.20 51.46
CA SER A 688 -20.73 -11.70 52.70
C SER A 688 -20.22 -12.49 53.91
N PRO A 689 -20.37 -11.94 55.13
CA PRO A 689 -20.02 -12.64 56.36
C PRO A 689 -20.78 -13.97 56.56
N TYR A 690 -21.91 -14.17 55.89
CA TYR A 690 -22.73 -15.38 56.01
C TYR A 690 -22.06 -16.64 55.45
N LEU A 691 -20.97 -16.50 54.70
CA LEU A 691 -20.16 -17.63 54.22
C LEU A 691 -18.98 -18.00 55.13
N THR A 692 -18.81 -17.35 56.29
CA THR A 692 -17.67 -17.61 57.19
C THR A 692 -17.57 -19.08 57.61
N THR A 693 -18.69 -19.74 57.90
CA THR A 693 -18.71 -21.18 58.25
C THR A 693 -18.27 -22.05 57.07
N ALA A 694 -18.72 -21.73 55.85
CA ALA A 694 -18.30 -22.43 54.64
C ALA A 694 -16.81 -22.21 54.36
N ALA A 695 -16.28 -21.00 54.56
CA ALA A 695 -14.85 -20.69 54.40
C ALA A 695 -13.96 -21.48 55.39
N LYS A 696 -14.41 -21.67 56.65
CA LYS A 696 -13.70 -22.51 57.62
C LYS A 696 -13.63 -23.98 57.18
N LEU A 697 -14.74 -24.53 56.69
CA LEU A 697 -14.76 -25.89 56.14
C LEU A 697 -13.89 -25.99 54.88
N LEU A 698 -13.92 -24.97 54.01
CA LEU A 698 -13.14 -24.94 52.78
C LEU A 698 -11.64 -25.00 53.05
N ARG A 699 -11.16 -24.30 54.09
CA ARG A 699 -9.76 -24.38 54.52
C ARG A 699 -9.32 -25.83 54.73
N THR A 700 -10.10 -26.62 55.48
CA THR A 700 -9.77 -28.03 55.77
C THR A 700 -9.72 -28.92 54.51
N LYS A 701 -10.44 -28.54 53.45
CA LYS A 701 -10.40 -29.25 52.16
C LYS A 701 -9.21 -28.78 51.32
N TYR A 702 -8.96 -27.48 51.24
CA TYR A 702 -7.89 -26.89 50.43
C TYR A 702 -6.49 -27.23 50.94
N GLU A 703 -6.26 -27.30 52.26
CA GLU A 703 -4.95 -27.64 52.85
C GLU A 703 -4.39 -29.00 52.36
N LYS A 704 -5.25 -29.87 51.83
CA LYS A 704 -4.86 -31.19 51.34
C LYS A 704 -4.10 -31.16 50.01
N PHE A 705 -4.27 -30.11 49.21
CA PHE A 705 -3.69 -30.06 47.85
C PHE A 705 -3.22 -28.66 47.42
N LEU A 706 -3.63 -27.59 48.09
CA LEU A 706 -3.15 -26.23 47.83
C LEU A 706 -2.12 -25.78 48.86
N LYS A 707 -1.17 -24.96 48.42
CA LYS A 707 -0.14 -24.36 49.26
C LYS A 707 -0.67 -23.14 50.01
N SER A 708 -0.20 -22.93 51.23
CA SER A 708 -0.45 -21.70 51.99
C SER A 708 0.32 -20.52 51.40
N ALA A 709 -0.07 -19.29 51.76
CA ALA A 709 0.57 -18.06 51.28
C ALA A 709 2.09 -18.02 51.50
N SER A 710 2.61 -18.67 52.54
CA SER A 710 4.04 -18.72 52.83
C SER A 710 4.84 -19.66 51.91
N SER A 711 4.17 -20.61 51.23
CA SER A 711 4.81 -21.63 50.39
C SER A 711 4.36 -21.60 48.93
N ALA A 712 3.32 -20.84 48.63
CA ALA A 712 2.77 -20.66 47.29
C ALA A 712 3.66 -19.72 46.45
N PRO A 713 3.71 -19.92 45.12
CA PRO A 713 4.42 -19.00 44.23
C PRO A 713 3.75 -17.61 44.22
N PRO A 714 4.52 -16.53 43.96
CA PRO A 714 3.95 -15.21 43.76
C PRO A 714 3.06 -15.18 42.52
N ARG A 715 1.97 -14.41 42.57
CA ARG A 715 1.15 -14.04 41.41
C ARG A 715 1.98 -13.12 40.51
N THR A 716 1.80 -13.23 39.19
CA THR A 716 2.48 -12.27 38.30
C THR A 716 1.78 -10.91 38.34
N PRO A 717 2.48 -9.80 38.03
CA PRO A 717 1.87 -8.47 37.96
C PRO A 717 0.74 -8.35 36.93
N ARG A 718 0.61 -9.32 36.00
CA ARG A 718 -0.46 -9.35 35.00
C ARG A 718 -1.81 -9.64 35.62
N TRP A 719 -1.87 -10.36 36.76
CA TRP A 719 -3.12 -10.64 37.44
C TRP A 719 -3.49 -9.51 38.41
N ILE A 720 -4.47 -8.71 38.00
CA ILE A 720 -5.07 -7.68 38.83
C ILE A 720 -6.13 -8.32 39.73
N SER A 721 -5.90 -8.27 41.04
CA SER A 721 -6.80 -8.86 42.05
C SER A 721 -8.11 -8.08 42.11
N THR A 722 -9.22 -8.80 42.19
CA THR A 722 -10.52 -8.20 42.56
C THR A 722 -10.94 -8.55 43.99
N SER A 723 -10.16 -9.34 44.71
CA SER A 723 -10.48 -9.74 46.09
C SER A 723 -9.82 -8.87 47.15
N PHE A 724 -8.76 -8.14 46.79
CA PHE A 724 -8.02 -7.27 47.69
C PHE A 724 -7.99 -5.84 47.15
N PRO A 725 -8.14 -4.82 48.02
CA PRO A 725 -7.93 -3.44 47.61
C PRO A 725 -6.48 -3.25 47.17
N GLN A 726 -6.25 -2.33 46.22
CA GLN A 726 -4.93 -2.10 45.63
C GLN A 726 -3.85 -1.79 46.68
N SER A 727 -4.21 -1.09 47.76
CA SER A 727 -3.31 -0.79 48.89
C SER A 727 -2.77 -2.03 49.60
N GLU A 728 -3.40 -3.19 49.43
CA GLU A 728 -3.05 -4.45 50.09
C GLU A 728 -2.45 -5.49 49.13
N TRP A 729 -2.19 -5.17 47.86
CA TRP A 729 -1.64 -6.17 46.93
C TRP A 729 -0.26 -6.71 47.32
N GLU A 730 0.52 -5.95 48.09
CA GLU A 730 1.80 -6.40 48.65
C GLU A 730 1.67 -7.27 49.90
N ASN A 731 0.46 -7.42 50.44
CA ASN A 731 0.18 -8.35 51.54
C ASN A 731 0.56 -9.78 51.10
N ILE A 732 1.18 -10.56 51.99
CA ILE A 732 1.57 -11.95 51.70
C ILE A 732 0.42 -12.82 51.19
N LEU A 733 -0.82 -12.56 51.64
CA LEU A 733 -2.02 -13.26 51.18
C LEU A 733 -2.39 -12.86 49.75
N ALA A 734 -2.27 -11.57 49.41
CA ALA A 734 -2.63 -11.02 48.11
C ALA A 734 -1.54 -11.26 47.07
N ARG A 735 -0.26 -11.28 47.46
CA ARG A 735 0.90 -11.41 46.57
C ARG A 735 1.11 -12.83 46.04
N ASN A 736 0.61 -13.85 46.74
CA ASN A 736 0.87 -15.26 46.40
C ASN A 736 -0.38 -15.97 45.88
N CYS A 737 -0.20 -16.83 44.87
CA CYS A 737 -1.26 -17.64 44.28
C CYS A 737 -1.54 -18.84 45.21
N SER A 738 -2.26 -18.57 46.30
CA SER A 738 -2.32 -19.44 47.47
C SER A 738 -3.72 -19.86 47.82
N MET A 739 -3.82 -20.90 48.65
CA MET A 739 -5.06 -21.26 49.32
C MET A 739 -5.67 -20.05 50.06
N ASP A 740 -4.86 -19.30 50.80
CA ASP A 740 -5.36 -18.22 51.65
C ASP A 740 -5.97 -17.07 50.85
N TYR A 741 -5.40 -16.77 49.67
CA TYR A 741 -6.01 -15.85 48.70
C TYR A 741 -7.42 -16.29 48.33
N HIS A 742 -7.59 -17.56 47.96
CA HIS A 742 -8.88 -18.10 47.56
C HIS A 742 -9.85 -18.26 48.73
N LEU A 743 -9.37 -18.45 49.96
CA LEU A 743 -10.24 -18.40 51.13
C LEU A 743 -10.77 -16.98 51.37
N HIS A 744 -9.93 -15.96 51.17
CA HIS A 744 -10.33 -14.55 51.26
C HIS A 744 -11.38 -14.19 50.20
N ASN A 745 -11.17 -14.59 48.94
CA ASN A 745 -12.10 -14.37 47.82
C ASN A 745 -13.53 -14.88 48.07
N VAL A 746 -13.78 -15.84 48.97
CA VAL A 746 -15.14 -16.38 49.21
C VAL A 746 -16.04 -15.38 49.96
N SER A 747 -15.45 -14.56 50.83
CA SER A 747 -16.20 -13.72 51.78
C SER A 747 -15.93 -12.23 51.61
N SER A 748 -14.83 -11.85 50.94
CA SER A 748 -14.50 -10.46 50.66
C SER A 748 -15.26 -9.91 49.45
N PRO A 749 -15.50 -8.59 49.39
CA PRO A 749 -16.15 -8.00 48.24
C PRO A 749 -15.33 -8.11 46.95
N VAL A 750 -16.01 -8.21 45.80
CA VAL A 750 -15.41 -8.21 44.47
C VAL A 750 -15.22 -6.78 43.98
N LEU A 751 -14.00 -6.29 43.99
CA LEU A 751 -13.58 -4.93 43.60
C LEU A 751 -13.35 -4.82 42.08
N PHE A 752 -14.35 -5.23 41.29
CA PHE A 752 -14.22 -5.36 39.84
C PHE A 752 -13.96 -4.01 39.13
N HIS A 753 -14.64 -2.94 39.55
CA HIS A 753 -14.48 -1.62 38.97
C HIS A 753 -13.03 -1.11 39.08
N GLN A 754 -12.40 -1.28 40.24
CA GLN A 754 -11.00 -0.89 40.48
C GLN A 754 -10.03 -1.64 39.56
N ALA A 755 -10.30 -2.93 39.31
CA ALA A 755 -9.48 -3.71 38.37
C ALA A 755 -9.65 -3.23 36.92
N MET A 756 -10.84 -2.77 36.52
CA MET A 756 -11.08 -2.25 35.17
C MET A 756 -10.34 -0.94 34.88
N GLU A 757 -10.01 -0.13 35.89
CA GLU A 757 -9.22 1.10 35.73
C GLU A 757 -7.78 0.82 35.25
N HIS A 758 -7.29 -0.40 35.42
CA HIS A 758 -5.96 -0.82 35.00
C HIS A 758 -5.92 -1.30 33.53
N VAL A 759 -7.09 -1.47 32.88
CA VAL A 759 -7.18 -1.92 31.50
C VAL A 759 -6.78 -0.76 30.56
N PRO A 760 -5.75 -0.92 29.72
CA PRO A 760 -5.33 0.11 28.77
C PRO A 760 -6.45 0.49 27.79
N SER A 761 -6.49 1.75 27.37
CA SER A 761 -7.54 2.27 26.47
C SER A 761 -7.55 1.61 25.09
N ASN A 762 -6.42 1.06 24.62
CA ASN A 762 -6.33 0.36 23.33
C ASN A 762 -6.42 -1.18 23.47
N ALA A 763 -6.70 -1.72 24.66
CA ALA A 763 -6.68 -3.17 24.91
C ALA A 763 -7.76 -3.96 24.14
N ILE A 764 -7.54 -5.28 24.07
CA ILE A 764 -8.51 -6.28 23.65
C ILE A 764 -8.89 -7.10 24.90
N VAL A 765 -10.14 -6.96 25.36
CA VAL A 765 -10.67 -7.69 26.52
C VAL A 765 -11.47 -8.90 26.04
N ILE A 766 -11.00 -10.10 26.40
CA ILE A 766 -11.65 -11.37 26.08
C ILE A 766 -12.42 -11.84 27.30
N GLU A 767 -13.75 -11.86 27.22
CA GLU A 767 -14.59 -12.43 28.29
C GLU A 767 -14.68 -13.95 28.14
N ILE A 768 -13.96 -14.65 29.03
CA ILE A 768 -13.86 -16.11 29.09
C ILE A 768 -14.87 -16.62 30.12
N ALA A 769 -16.02 -17.08 29.61
CA ALA A 769 -17.12 -17.60 30.41
C ALA A 769 -18.00 -18.54 29.58
N PRO A 770 -18.92 -19.31 30.19
CA PRO A 770 -19.95 -20.03 29.43
C PRO A 770 -20.99 -19.10 28.78
N HIS A 771 -21.20 -17.92 29.34
CA HIS A 771 -22.00 -16.83 28.76
C HIS A 771 -21.41 -15.48 29.22
N PRO A 772 -21.26 -14.51 28.31
CA PRO A 772 -20.62 -13.23 28.59
C PRO A 772 -21.56 -12.27 29.33
N LEU A 773 -21.61 -12.40 30.67
CA LEU A 773 -22.45 -11.60 31.55
C LEU A 773 -22.02 -10.14 31.68
N LEU A 774 -20.71 -9.87 31.57
CA LEU A 774 -20.13 -8.59 31.95
C LEU A 774 -20.11 -7.58 30.80
N GLN A 775 -20.49 -7.97 29.58
CA GLN A 775 -20.46 -7.09 28.40
C GLN A 775 -21.16 -5.74 28.61
N ALA A 776 -22.33 -5.73 29.26
CA ALA A 776 -23.04 -4.48 29.55
C ALA A 776 -22.28 -3.57 30.52
N ILE A 777 -21.60 -4.16 31.51
CA ILE A 777 -20.75 -3.47 32.48
C ILE A 777 -19.49 -2.94 31.78
N LEU A 778 -18.78 -3.81 31.05
CA LEU A 778 -17.59 -3.44 30.27
C LEU A 778 -17.87 -2.32 29.26
N LYS A 779 -19.07 -2.29 28.66
CA LYS A 779 -19.48 -1.23 27.75
C LYS A 779 -19.58 0.14 28.42
N ARG A 780 -19.94 0.18 29.71
CA ARG A 780 -20.06 1.42 30.49
C ARG A 780 -18.76 1.79 31.19
N SER A 781 -17.99 0.80 31.63
CA SER A 781 -16.79 0.99 32.44
C SER A 781 -15.50 1.21 31.66
N LEU A 782 -15.43 0.79 30.39
CA LEU A 782 -14.23 0.90 29.56
C LEU A 782 -14.44 1.88 28.40
N PRO A 783 -13.38 2.59 27.97
CA PRO A 783 -13.44 3.46 26.80
C PRO A 783 -13.93 2.74 25.53
N GLY A 784 -14.56 3.47 24.62
CA GLY A 784 -15.04 2.92 23.34
C GLY A 784 -13.94 2.36 22.43
N THR A 785 -12.68 2.71 22.68
CA THR A 785 -11.49 2.22 21.97
C THR A 785 -11.09 0.79 22.37
N VAL A 786 -11.53 0.31 23.53
CA VAL A 786 -11.29 -1.07 23.99
C VAL A 786 -12.17 -2.03 23.22
N GLN A 787 -11.56 -3.05 22.64
CA GLN A 787 -12.28 -4.08 21.90
C GLN A 787 -12.69 -5.19 22.84
N ARG A 788 -13.96 -5.58 22.78
CA ARG A 788 -14.54 -6.60 23.65
C ARG A 788 -14.85 -7.82 22.81
N VAL A 789 -14.21 -8.94 23.12
CA VAL A 789 -14.38 -10.20 22.40
C VAL A 789 -15.06 -11.21 23.31
N THR A 790 -16.01 -11.95 22.74
CA THR A 790 -16.70 -13.06 23.42
C THR A 790 -16.45 -14.34 22.65
N LEU A 791 -16.33 -15.45 23.36
CA LEU A 791 -16.05 -16.77 22.77
C LEU A 791 -17.27 -17.70 22.80
N THR A 792 -18.27 -17.36 23.62
CA THR A 792 -19.49 -18.14 23.83
C THR A 792 -20.67 -17.19 23.97
N ASN A 793 -21.88 -17.69 23.73
CA ASN A 793 -23.11 -16.97 24.02
C ASN A 793 -24.29 -17.95 24.13
N LYS A 794 -25.03 -17.93 25.24
CA LYS A 794 -26.19 -18.79 25.48
C LYS A 794 -27.31 -18.63 24.45
N THR A 795 -27.42 -17.48 23.78
CA THR A 795 -28.47 -17.23 22.79
C THR A 795 -28.04 -17.63 21.37
N SER A 796 -26.82 -18.12 21.20
CA SER A 796 -26.33 -18.55 19.90
C SER A 796 -26.95 -19.89 19.49
N THR A 797 -27.16 -20.07 18.19
CA THR A 797 -27.63 -21.33 17.60
C THR A 797 -26.49 -22.28 17.23
N ASN A 798 -25.25 -21.80 17.23
CA ASN A 798 -24.03 -22.59 17.00
C ASN A 798 -22.87 -21.99 17.81
N HIS A 799 -22.48 -22.69 18.87
CA HIS A 799 -21.45 -22.23 19.81
C HIS A 799 -20.04 -22.41 19.27
N VAL A 800 -19.81 -23.38 18.38
CA VAL A 800 -18.52 -23.53 17.69
C VAL A 800 -18.30 -22.38 16.72
N GLU A 801 -19.32 -22.00 15.94
CA GLU A 801 -19.24 -20.81 15.08
C GLU A 801 -19.03 -19.53 15.89
N THR A 802 -19.63 -19.43 17.08
CA THR A 802 -19.42 -18.30 18.01
C THR A 802 -17.98 -18.22 18.49
N LEU A 803 -17.39 -19.36 18.88
CA LEU A 803 -15.97 -19.45 19.24
C LEU A 803 -15.08 -19.01 18.07
N LEU A 804 -15.29 -19.57 16.88
CA LEU A 804 -14.50 -19.24 15.69
C LEU A 804 -14.68 -17.77 15.27
N SER A 805 -15.87 -17.19 15.44
CA SER A 805 -16.11 -15.76 15.21
C SER A 805 -15.34 -14.89 16.21
N GLY A 806 -15.28 -15.31 17.47
CA GLY A 806 -14.45 -14.66 18.50
C GLY A 806 -12.97 -14.70 18.14
N VAL A 807 -12.46 -15.86 17.70
CA VAL A 807 -11.07 -16.01 17.22
C VAL A 807 -10.81 -15.15 15.97
N GLY A 808 -11.75 -15.11 15.03
CA GLY A 808 -11.69 -14.23 13.86
C GLY A 808 -11.63 -12.76 14.26
N SER A 809 -12.43 -12.34 15.25
CA SER A 809 -12.40 -10.97 15.80
C SER A 809 -11.06 -10.61 16.43
N LEU A 810 -10.40 -11.56 17.12
CA LEU A 810 -9.03 -11.34 17.62
C LEU A 810 -8.06 -11.06 16.47
N TYR A 811 -8.15 -11.84 15.38
CA TYR A 811 -7.32 -11.64 14.19
C TYR A 811 -7.52 -10.27 13.53
N LEU A 812 -8.78 -9.82 13.41
CA LEU A 812 -9.12 -8.49 12.88
C LEU A 812 -8.53 -7.36 13.74
N ASN A 813 -8.45 -7.58 15.04
CA ASN A 813 -7.88 -6.62 15.99
C ASN A 813 -6.35 -6.74 16.16
N GLY A 814 -5.68 -7.45 15.24
CA GLY A 814 -4.23 -7.46 15.15
C GLY A 814 -3.53 -8.62 15.88
N VAL A 815 -4.29 -9.51 16.54
CA VAL A 815 -3.71 -10.73 17.14
C VAL A 815 -3.33 -11.72 16.04
N ASN A 816 -2.17 -12.37 16.16
CA ASN A 816 -1.76 -13.42 15.23
C ASN A 816 -2.27 -14.77 15.75
N ILE A 817 -2.93 -15.54 14.87
CA ILE A 817 -3.65 -16.77 15.26
C ILE A 817 -3.01 -17.98 14.59
N HIS A 818 -2.63 -18.98 15.39
CA HIS A 818 -2.03 -20.22 14.91
C HIS A 818 -3.06 -21.33 14.69
N LEU A 819 -3.74 -21.29 13.55
CA LEU A 819 -4.83 -22.23 13.21
C LEU A 819 -4.42 -23.71 13.12
N SER A 820 -3.12 -24.02 12.99
CA SER A 820 -2.64 -25.40 13.03
C SER A 820 -2.95 -26.14 14.32
N ALA A 821 -3.22 -25.43 15.42
CA ALA A 821 -3.65 -26.07 16.67
C ALA A 821 -5.05 -26.68 16.55
N LEU A 822 -5.96 -26.05 15.79
CA LEU A 822 -7.32 -26.55 15.60
C LEU A 822 -7.43 -27.59 14.48
N TYR A 823 -6.59 -27.47 13.45
CA TYR A 823 -6.75 -28.22 12.20
C TYR A 823 -5.59 -29.13 11.82
N GLY A 824 -4.52 -29.12 12.62
CA GLY A 824 -3.27 -29.83 12.35
C GLY A 824 -2.29 -29.03 11.49
N LYS A 825 -1.04 -29.49 11.45
CA LYS A 825 -0.02 -28.95 10.54
C LYS A 825 -0.15 -29.61 9.17
N PRO A 826 0.14 -28.88 8.07
CA PRO A 826 0.20 -29.50 6.75
C PRO A 826 1.30 -30.56 6.70
N ASN A 827 1.03 -31.66 6.00
CA ASN A 827 2.07 -32.63 5.70
C ASN A 827 2.89 -32.10 4.53
N TYR A 828 4.15 -31.77 4.81
CA TYR A 828 5.08 -31.32 3.78
C TYR A 828 5.90 -32.49 3.22
N PRO A 829 6.17 -32.52 1.91
CA PRO A 829 5.60 -31.61 0.90
C PRO A 829 4.11 -31.90 0.63
N VAL A 830 3.32 -30.85 0.36
CA VAL A 830 1.88 -30.99 0.10
C VAL A 830 1.60 -31.89 -1.10
N PRO A 831 0.45 -32.61 -1.15
CA PRO A 831 0.12 -33.48 -2.26
C PRO A 831 0.05 -32.76 -3.60
N ARG A 832 0.40 -33.47 -4.68
CA ARG A 832 0.19 -33.00 -6.06
C ARG A 832 -1.28 -32.67 -6.30
N GLY A 833 -1.57 -31.60 -7.04
CA GLY A 833 -2.93 -31.13 -7.30
C GLY A 833 -3.44 -30.16 -6.24
N THR A 834 -2.65 -29.86 -5.19
CA THR A 834 -2.95 -28.74 -4.28
C THR A 834 -2.91 -27.43 -5.08
N PRO A 835 -4.00 -26.63 -5.10
CA PRO A 835 -4.08 -25.43 -5.96
C PRO A 835 -2.95 -24.41 -5.73
N MET A 836 -2.60 -23.67 -6.78
CA MET A 836 -1.60 -22.58 -6.71
C MET A 836 -2.07 -21.45 -5.78
N ILE A 837 -1.13 -20.84 -5.06
CA ILE A 837 -1.37 -19.64 -4.22
C ILE A 837 -1.02 -18.37 -4.99
N SER A 838 -0.05 -18.39 -5.91
CA SER A 838 0.34 -17.19 -6.66
C SER A 838 -0.83 -16.43 -7.31
N PRO A 839 -1.87 -17.08 -7.90
CA PRO A 839 -3.02 -16.35 -8.45
C PRO A 839 -3.93 -15.72 -7.40
N LEU A 840 -3.83 -16.14 -6.14
CA LEU A 840 -4.64 -15.63 -5.02
C LEU A 840 -4.05 -14.35 -4.41
N VAL A 841 -2.76 -14.08 -4.64
CA VAL A 841 -2.10 -12.86 -4.19
C VAL A 841 -2.48 -11.73 -5.13
N LYS A 842 -3.17 -10.71 -4.60
CA LYS A 842 -3.63 -9.54 -5.36
C LYS A 842 -3.06 -8.26 -4.75
N TRP A 843 -2.74 -7.30 -5.62
CA TRP A 843 -2.02 -6.07 -5.31
C TRP A 843 -2.92 -4.84 -5.39
N ASP A 844 -2.46 -3.71 -4.82
CA ASP A 844 -3.08 -2.41 -5.11
C ASP A 844 -2.51 -1.85 -6.41
N HIS A 845 -3.18 -2.16 -7.52
CA HIS A 845 -2.86 -1.68 -8.86
C HIS A 845 -3.68 -0.45 -9.27
N SER A 846 -4.20 0.32 -8.29
CA SER A 846 -4.94 1.56 -8.56
C SER A 846 -4.08 2.66 -9.20
N THR A 847 -2.77 2.64 -8.94
CA THR A 847 -1.81 3.60 -9.49
C THR A 847 -1.12 3.04 -10.72
N GLN A 848 -1.14 3.84 -11.79
CA GLN A 848 -0.41 3.56 -13.04
C GLN A 848 0.88 4.38 -13.06
N TYR A 849 1.98 3.75 -13.45
CA TYR A 849 3.29 4.39 -13.59
C TYR A 849 3.68 4.52 -15.05
N GLN A 850 4.54 5.49 -15.34
CA GLN A 850 4.99 5.76 -16.69
C GLN A 850 5.62 4.53 -17.35
N VAL A 851 5.25 4.27 -18.60
CA VAL A 851 5.84 3.24 -19.45
C VAL A 851 6.53 3.95 -20.60
N PRO A 852 7.85 3.77 -20.81
CA PRO A 852 8.56 4.41 -21.90
C PRO A 852 7.93 4.08 -23.26
N SER A 853 7.72 5.11 -24.09
CA SER A 853 7.16 4.99 -25.43
C SER A 853 8.23 5.25 -26.48
N PHE A 854 8.19 4.51 -27.58
CA PHE A 854 9.16 4.62 -28.67
C PHE A 854 8.97 5.83 -29.57
N LEU A 855 7.81 6.53 -29.52
CA LEU A 855 7.55 7.73 -30.31
C LEU A 855 8.37 8.89 -29.72
N PRO A 856 9.49 9.29 -30.35
CA PRO A 856 10.28 10.42 -29.87
C PRO A 856 9.61 11.71 -30.36
N LYS A 857 9.55 12.75 -29.52
CA LYS A 857 9.00 14.07 -29.90
C LYS A 857 9.88 14.88 -30.87
N ASN A 858 11.12 14.47 -31.17
CA ASN A 858 12.08 15.34 -31.88
C ASN A 858 12.65 14.74 -33.18
N ASN A 859 12.46 15.45 -34.30
CA ASN A 859 13.19 15.28 -35.56
C ASN A 859 14.29 16.35 -35.64
N SER A 860 15.37 16.12 -36.38
CA SER A 860 16.63 16.90 -36.43
C SER A 860 16.55 18.36 -36.95
N GLY A 861 15.39 19.01 -36.88
CA GLY A 861 15.20 20.45 -37.08
C GLY A 861 13.94 20.96 -36.38
N GLN A 862 13.35 20.14 -35.51
CA GLN A 862 12.13 20.44 -34.76
C GLN A 862 12.30 19.98 -33.31
N ASP A 863 12.22 20.93 -32.39
CA ASP A 863 12.19 20.66 -30.96
C ASP A 863 10.82 21.05 -30.40
N GLU A 864 10.23 20.17 -29.61
CA GLU A 864 8.99 20.45 -28.89
C GLU A 864 9.26 20.70 -27.41
N TYR A 865 8.73 21.79 -26.89
CA TYR A 865 8.86 22.20 -25.49
C TYR A 865 7.48 22.19 -24.83
N GLU A 866 7.37 21.43 -23.75
CA GLU A 866 6.19 21.39 -22.91
C GLU A 866 6.37 22.36 -21.74
N ILE A 867 5.53 23.41 -21.69
CA ILE A 867 5.60 24.48 -20.70
C ILE A 867 4.41 24.37 -19.75
N SER A 868 4.67 24.21 -18.45
CA SER A 868 3.61 24.16 -17.44
C SER A 868 4.03 24.81 -16.13
N LEU A 869 3.18 25.68 -15.57
CA LEU A 869 3.42 26.31 -14.26
C LEU A 869 3.42 25.30 -13.10
N LYS A 870 3.05 24.04 -13.33
CA LYS A 870 3.18 22.93 -12.37
C LYS A 870 4.60 22.37 -12.29
N ASN A 871 5.39 22.56 -13.34
CA ASN A 871 6.78 22.09 -13.40
C ASN A 871 7.66 23.05 -12.58
N ASP A 872 8.53 22.50 -11.73
CA ASP A 872 9.42 23.31 -10.89
C ASP A 872 10.35 24.22 -11.72
N THR A 873 10.71 23.79 -12.95
CA THR A 873 11.57 24.54 -13.88
C THR A 873 10.90 25.76 -14.51
N ASP A 874 9.57 25.74 -14.65
CA ASP A 874 8.80 26.78 -15.35
C ASP A 874 8.02 27.69 -14.40
N LYS A 875 8.06 27.39 -13.10
CA LYS A 875 7.31 28.09 -12.05
C LYS A 875 7.61 29.59 -12.00
N SER A 876 8.83 29.99 -12.35
CA SER A 876 9.24 31.39 -12.44
C SER A 876 8.46 32.20 -13.48
N LEU A 877 7.99 31.56 -14.56
CA LEU A 877 7.20 32.20 -15.63
C LEU A 877 5.92 32.84 -15.11
N ALA A 878 5.39 32.38 -13.96
CA ALA A 878 4.24 32.97 -13.29
C ALA A 878 4.42 34.46 -12.94
N GLY A 879 5.67 34.95 -12.88
CA GLY A 879 6.00 36.35 -12.65
C GLY A 879 5.84 37.27 -13.87
N HIS A 880 5.73 36.73 -15.09
CA HIS A 880 5.52 37.54 -16.32
C HIS A 880 4.03 37.83 -16.52
N LYS A 881 3.46 38.66 -15.63
CA LYS A 881 2.05 39.04 -15.71
C LYS A 881 1.88 40.35 -16.47
N ILE A 882 1.03 40.32 -17.49
CA ILE A 882 0.63 41.51 -18.24
C ILE A 882 -0.90 41.53 -18.30
N ASN A 883 -1.49 42.63 -17.82
CA ASN A 883 -2.93 42.80 -17.70
C ASN A 883 -3.60 41.61 -16.96
N SER A 884 -3.00 41.22 -15.83
CA SER A 884 -3.40 40.10 -14.95
C SER A 884 -3.42 38.70 -15.58
N ARG A 885 -2.81 38.52 -16.76
CA ARG A 885 -2.56 37.20 -17.36
C ARG A 885 -1.09 36.86 -17.32
N VAL A 886 -0.75 35.60 -17.07
CA VAL A 886 0.62 35.11 -17.25
C VAL A 886 0.83 34.89 -18.74
N LEU A 887 1.65 35.74 -19.36
CA LEU A 887 2.02 35.58 -20.78
C LEU A 887 3.37 34.87 -20.86
N TYR A 888 3.54 34.03 -21.87
CA TYR A 888 4.86 33.51 -22.16
C TYR A 888 5.76 34.66 -22.67
N PRO A 889 6.92 34.92 -22.05
CA PRO A 889 7.74 36.09 -22.38
C PRO A 889 8.24 36.05 -23.83
N ALA A 890 8.33 37.22 -24.47
CA ALA A 890 8.94 37.35 -25.81
C ALA A 890 10.38 36.83 -25.83
N ALA A 891 11.12 37.10 -24.75
CA ALA A 891 12.46 36.57 -24.49
C ALA A 891 12.50 35.03 -24.35
N GLY A 892 11.41 34.41 -23.89
CA GLY A 892 11.30 32.96 -23.75
C GLY A 892 11.38 32.28 -25.10
N TYR A 893 10.68 32.81 -26.10
CA TYR A 893 10.72 32.29 -27.47
C TYR A 893 12.13 32.33 -28.07
N LEU A 894 12.85 33.44 -27.88
CA LEU A 894 14.25 33.56 -28.31
C LEU A 894 15.13 32.51 -27.64
N THR A 895 14.92 32.28 -26.34
CA THR A 895 15.67 31.28 -25.57
C THR A 895 15.38 29.86 -26.04
N LEU A 896 14.13 29.52 -26.39
CA LEU A 896 13.78 28.21 -26.96
C LEU A 896 14.45 27.97 -28.32
N VAL A 897 14.46 28.98 -29.20
CA VAL A 897 15.13 28.91 -30.51
C VAL A 897 16.64 28.79 -30.35
N TRP A 898 17.23 29.50 -29.39
CA TRP A 898 18.64 29.40 -29.07
C TRP A 898 19.02 28.00 -28.57
N LYS A 899 18.23 27.43 -27.66
CA LYS A 899 18.40 26.04 -27.18
C LYS A 899 18.31 25.05 -28.34
N ALA A 900 17.27 25.15 -29.18
CA ALA A 900 17.08 24.28 -30.34
C ALA A 900 18.25 24.38 -31.35
N LEU A 901 18.72 25.60 -31.65
CA LEU A 901 19.85 25.81 -32.55
C LEU A 901 21.14 25.20 -31.99
N SER A 902 21.41 25.39 -30.69
CA SER A 902 22.63 24.88 -30.04
C SER A 902 22.62 23.35 -29.95
N LYS A 903 21.45 22.78 -29.65
CA LYS A 903 21.21 21.33 -29.64
C LYS A 903 21.46 20.70 -31.00
N SER A 904 21.04 21.34 -32.10
CA SER A 904 21.33 20.87 -33.47
C SER A 904 22.83 20.76 -33.79
N ARG A 905 23.68 21.43 -33.00
CA ARG A 905 25.15 21.43 -33.11
C ARG A 905 25.85 20.64 -32.01
N GLN A 906 25.10 20.00 -31.11
CA GLN A 906 25.64 19.28 -29.96
C GLN A 906 26.46 20.17 -29.01
N GLU A 907 26.12 21.46 -28.92
CA GLU A 907 26.75 22.42 -28.00
C GLU A 907 25.75 22.87 -26.94
N TRP A 908 26.22 23.10 -25.72
CA TRP A 908 25.40 23.72 -24.68
C TRP A 908 25.09 25.17 -25.06
N PHE A 909 23.81 25.58 -24.96
CA PHE A 909 23.39 26.86 -25.52
C PHE A 909 24.14 28.06 -24.92
N GLU A 910 24.48 28.05 -23.63
CA GLU A 910 25.25 29.11 -22.99
C GLU A 910 26.72 29.21 -23.44
N ASN A 911 27.21 28.29 -24.28
CA ASN A 911 28.51 28.42 -24.93
C ASN A 911 28.42 29.05 -26.32
N VAL A 912 27.21 29.19 -26.87
CA VAL A 912 26.97 29.61 -28.25
C VAL A 912 26.47 31.04 -28.29
N GLY A 913 27.25 31.96 -28.85
CA GLY A 913 26.78 33.30 -29.17
C GLY A 913 25.81 33.27 -30.36
N VAL A 914 24.64 33.86 -30.21
CA VAL A 914 23.59 33.85 -31.27
C VAL A 914 23.16 35.24 -31.69
N GLN A 915 22.75 35.36 -32.94
CA GLN A 915 22.16 36.55 -33.53
C GLN A 915 20.79 36.19 -34.12
N PHE A 916 19.77 36.93 -33.73
CA PHE A 916 18.46 36.90 -34.33
C PHE A 916 18.27 38.09 -35.24
N GLU A 917 17.58 37.89 -36.36
CA GLU A 917 17.24 38.92 -37.35
C GLU A 917 15.76 38.82 -37.69
N ASP A 918 15.12 39.98 -37.88
CA ASP A 918 13.73 40.11 -38.34
C ASP A 918 12.73 39.26 -37.55
N VAL A 919 12.84 39.24 -36.22
CA VAL A 919 11.95 38.47 -35.35
C VAL A 919 10.59 39.15 -35.29
N ARG A 920 9.52 38.39 -35.52
CA ARG A 920 8.13 38.87 -35.45
C ARG A 920 7.33 38.05 -34.45
N PHE A 921 6.64 38.72 -33.55
CA PHE A 921 5.74 38.11 -32.56
C PHE A 921 4.30 38.32 -33.04
N LEU A 922 3.69 37.26 -33.57
CA LEU A 922 2.37 37.32 -34.19
C LEU A 922 1.23 37.19 -33.18
N LYS A 923 1.43 36.34 -32.15
CA LYS A 923 0.44 36.07 -31.10
C LYS A 923 1.15 35.82 -29.76
N PRO A 924 0.60 36.28 -28.63
CA PRO A 924 1.11 35.88 -27.31
C PRO A 924 0.51 34.55 -26.86
N THR A 925 1.35 33.66 -26.31
CA THR A 925 0.92 32.45 -25.59
C THR A 925 0.52 32.82 -24.16
N ILE A 926 -0.62 32.29 -23.70
CA ILE A 926 -1.16 32.52 -22.35
C ILE A 926 -0.95 31.25 -21.53
N LEU A 927 -0.30 31.39 -20.38
CA LEU A 927 -0.11 30.28 -19.44
C LEU A 927 -1.24 30.29 -18.40
N SER A 928 -1.81 29.12 -18.12
CA SER A 928 -2.78 28.95 -17.03
C SER A 928 -2.15 28.16 -15.89
N PRO A 929 -2.60 28.35 -14.62
CA PRO A 929 -2.08 27.59 -13.48
C PRO A 929 -2.29 26.08 -13.61
N GLU A 930 -3.35 25.66 -14.30
CA GLU A 930 -3.76 24.26 -14.40
C GLU A 930 -3.41 23.60 -15.74
N GLY A 931 -3.08 24.38 -16.76
CA GLY A 931 -2.84 23.92 -18.12
C GLY A 931 -1.37 23.72 -18.47
N THR A 932 -1.16 23.05 -19.60
CA THR A 932 0.14 22.81 -20.21
C THR A 932 0.10 23.30 -21.65
N VAL A 933 1.10 24.06 -22.06
CA VAL A 933 1.25 24.57 -23.44
C VAL A 933 2.38 23.82 -24.14
N HIS A 934 2.15 23.45 -25.39
CA HIS A 934 3.15 22.81 -26.24
C HIS A 934 3.62 23.80 -27.30
N LEU A 935 4.90 24.15 -27.26
CA LEU A 935 5.55 25.04 -28.21
C LEU A 935 6.51 24.24 -29.08
N LYS A 936 6.27 24.24 -30.39
CA LYS A 936 7.11 23.56 -31.36
C LYS A 936 7.98 24.56 -32.09
N VAL A 937 9.29 24.44 -31.91
CA VAL A 937 10.32 25.24 -32.58
C VAL A 937 10.83 24.47 -33.79
N THR A 938 10.75 25.08 -34.98
CA THR A 938 11.33 24.54 -36.22
C THR A 938 12.43 25.47 -36.70
N ILE A 939 13.62 24.95 -37.02
CA ILE A 939 14.74 25.72 -37.57
C ILE A 939 15.16 25.09 -38.90
N LEU A 940 15.23 25.90 -39.96
CA LEU A 940 15.76 25.52 -41.26
C LEU A 940 17.28 25.73 -41.30
N PRO A 941 18.11 24.66 -41.24
CA PRO A 941 19.55 24.82 -41.01
C PRO A 941 20.29 25.60 -42.10
N SER A 942 19.82 25.54 -43.34
CA SER A 942 20.46 26.21 -44.49
C SER A 942 20.22 27.71 -44.56
N SER A 943 19.10 28.20 -44.02
CA SER A 943 18.73 29.62 -44.07
C SER A 943 18.76 30.31 -42.72
N GLY A 944 18.81 29.54 -41.63
CA GLY A 944 18.64 30.04 -40.27
C GLY A 944 17.21 30.49 -39.95
N ARG A 945 16.25 30.35 -40.88
CA ARG A 945 14.86 30.72 -40.59
C ARG A 945 14.28 29.80 -39.53
N PHE A 946 13.58 30.37 -38.57
CA PHE A 946 12.89 29.63 -37.53
C PHE A 946 11.42 30.03 -37.44
N GLU A 947 10.61 29.08 -36.99
CA GLU A 947 9.18 29.24 -36.72
C GLU A 947 8.84 28.58 -35.39
N ILE A 948 8.00 29.23 -34.60
CA ILE A 948 7.43 28.66 -33.37
C ILE A 948 5.93 28.54 -33.54
N THR A 949 5.40 27.34 -33.30
CA THR A 949 3.97 27.04 -33.42
C THR A 949 3.37 26.56 -32.09
N GLU A 950 2.13 26.94 -31.83
CA GLU A 950 1.29 26.49 -30.71
C GLU A 950 0.01 25.91 -31.33
N ASN A 951 -0.28 24.62 -31.10
CA ASN A 951 -1.44 23.93 -31.72
C ASN A 951 -1.51 24.13 -33.26
N SER A 952 -0.37 24.09 -33.94
CA SER A 952 -0.22 24.36 -35.39
C SER A 952 -0.45 25.82 -35.83
N ALA A 953 -0.75 26.75 -34.92
CA ALA A 953 -0.79 28.18 -35.23
C ALA A 953 0.61 28.79 -35.11
N LEU A 954 1.03 29.59 -36.09
CA LEU A 954 2.30 30.31 -36.06
C LEU A 954 2.24 31.46 -35.04
N ILE A 955 3.19 31.46 -34.11
CA ILE A 955 3.25 32.41 -32.97
C ILE A 955 4.42 33.37 -33.14
N VAL A 956 5.59 32.85 -33.54
CA VAL A 956 6.81 33.65 -33.76
C VAL A 956 7.52 33.14 -34.99
N ASP A 957 8.08 34.04 -35.79
CA ASP A 957 8.99 33.70 -36.87
C ASP A 957 10.16 34.68 -36.95
N GLY A 958 11.26 34.26 -37.59
CA GLY A 958 12.42 35.10 -37.80
C GLY A 958 13.59 34.31 -38.37
N LYS A 959 14.79 34.87 -38.22
CA LYS A 959 16.04 34.21 -38.60
C LYS A 959 16.99 34.19 -37.42
N VAL A 960 17.73 33.10 -37.26
CA VAL A 960 18.77 32.91 -36.25
C VAL A 960 20.06 32.42 -36.90
N SER A 961 21.18 32.97 -36.48
CA SER A 961 22.52 32.57 -36.88
C SER A 961 23.47 32.58 -35.68
N ILE A 962 24.63 31.94 -35.84
CA ILE A 962 25.68 31.94 -34.83
C ILE A 962 26.62 33.12 -35.10
N GLN A 963 27.09 33.74 -34.03
CA GLN A 963 28.07 34.81 -34.14
C GLN A 963 29.43 34.26 -34.57
N SER A 964 30.06 34.88 -35.55
CA SER A 964 31.43 34.55 -35.95
C SER A 964 32.44 35.09 -34.92
N GLU A 965 33.53 34.36 -34.65
CA GLU A 965 34.56 34.79 -33.68
C GLU A 965 35.26 36.11 -34.09
N ASP A 966 35.22 36.47 -35.38
CA ASP A 966 35.84 37.69 -35.94
C ASP A 966 34.92 38.94 -35.89
N GLU A 967 33.64 38.80 -35.53
CA GLU A 967 32.73 39.94 -35.40
C GLU A 967 32.93 40.67 -34.06
N SER A 968 33.97 41.49 -34.00
CA SER A 968 34.06 42.55 -32.99
C SER A 968 32.80 43.42 -33.07
N PRO A 969 32.04 43.62 -31.98
CA PRO A 969 30.98 44.60 -32.00
C PRO A 969 31.59 45.96 -32.32
N THR A 970 30.93 46.70 -33.22
CA THR A 970 31.19 48.09 -33.56
C THR A 970 31.71 48.85 -32.34
N ARG A 971 32.82 49.58 -32.52
CA ARG A 971 33.46 50.44 -31.50
C ARG A 971 32.39 51.08 -30.61
N PRO A 972 32.59 51.12 -29.27
CA PRO A 972 31.69 51.88 -28.43
C PRO A 972 31.65 53.30 -28.98
N LEU A 973 30.44 53.81 -29.24
CA LEU A 973 30.26 55.25 -29.41
C LEU A 973 30.99 55.88 -28.22
N GLN A 974 32.01 56.66 -28.56
CA GLN A 974 32.75 57.48 -27.62
C GLN A 974 31.71 58.20 -26.76
N GLU A 975 31.83 58.12 -25.43
CA GLU A 975 31.02 58.90 -24.51
C GLU A 975 31.22 60.38 -24.86
N THR A 976 30.44 60.92 -25.79
CA THR A 976 30.06 62.32 -25.71
C THR A 976 29.06 62.33 -24.57
N SER A 977 29.53 62.47 -23.34
CA SER A 977 28.66 62.91 -22.26
C SER A 977 28.06 64.24 -22.72
N PRO A 978 26.76 64.34 -23.06
CA PRO A 978 26.13 65.61 -22.76
C PRO A 978 26.26 65.72 -21.23
N SER A 979 26.58 66.89 -20.72
CA SER A 979 26.47 67.16 -19.29
C SER A 979 25.11 66.62 -18.80
N LEU A 980 25.13 65.48 -18.09
CA LEU A 980 24.00 64.93 -17.36
C LEU A 980 23.76 65.88 -16.18
N GLU A 981 23.23 67.06 -16.48
CA GLU A 981 22.60 67.91 -15.51
C GLU A 981 21.42 67.13 -14.92
N LYS A 982 21.65 66.53 -13.74
CA LYS A 982 20.66 66.07 -12.75
C LYS A 982 19.32 65.55 -13.33
N THR A 983 19.33 64.53 -14.18
CA THR A 983 18.11 63.74 -14.41
C THR A 983 17.87 62.86 -13.18
N PRO A 984 16.67 62.89 -12.56
CA PRO A 984 16.33 62.03 -11.44
C PRO A 984 16.53 60.55 -11.77
N THR A 985 17.07 59.78 -10.82
CA THR A 985 17.15 58.32 -10.93
C THR A 985 15.86 57.71 -10.39
N LEU A 986 15.24 56.84 -11.18
CA LEU A 986 14.14 55.99 -10.78
C LEU A 986 14.72 54.67 -10.26
N TYR A 987 14.26 54.24 -9.09
CA TYR A 987 14.62 52.95 -8.51
C TYR A 987 13.55 51.89 -8.81
N ARG A 988 13.91 50.62 -8.67
CA ARG A 988 13.06 49.44 -8.91
C ARG A 988 11.57 49.64 -8.54
N ALA A 989 11.29 50.10 -7.32
CA ALA A 989 9.91 50.29 -6.86
C ALA A 989 9.13 51.33 -7.69
N GLU A 990 9.77 52.41 -8.10
CA GLU A 990 9.18 53.48 -8.90
C GLU A 990 9.00 53.05 -10.36
N ILE A 991 10.00 52.35 -10.90
CA ILE A 991 9.98 51.77 -12.25
C ILE A 991 8.82 50.79 -12.40
N TYR A 992 8.72 49.81 -11.51
CA TYR A 992 7.66 48.79 -11.60
C TYR A 992 6.30 49.34 -11.16
N LYS A 993 6.25 50.41 -10.38
CA LYS A 993 5.00 51.18 -10.17
C LYS A 993 4.52 51.81 -11.48
N GLU A 994 5.39 52.47 -12.23
CA GLU A 994 5.04 53.07 -13.52
C GLU A 994 4.63 52.01 -14.56
N LEU A 995 5.38 50.91 -14.67
CA LEU A 995 5.03 49.79 -15.55
C LEU A 995 3.68 49.15 -15.15
N ASN A 996 3.43 48.99 -13.84
CA ASN A 996 2.15 48.48 -13.35
C ASN A 996 0.97 49.39 -13.71
N LEU A 997 1.13 50.72 -13.62
CA LEU A 997 0.11 51.70 -14.05
C LEU A 997 -0.20 51.59 -15.56
N ARG A 998 0.81 51.26 -16.37
CA ARG A 998 0.63 50.99 -17.81
C ARG A 998 0.01 49.62 -18.09
N GLY A 999 -0.03 48.71 -17.13
CA GLY A 999 -0.66 47.38 -17.22
C GLY A 999 0.32 46.21 -17.26
N TYR A 1000 1.62 46.44 -17.02
CA TYR A 1000 2.62 45.38 -16.88
C TYR A 1000 2.77 45.03 -15.40
N ASN A 1001 2.16 43.93 -14.98
CA ASN A 1001 2.07 43.50 -13.58
C ASN A 1001 3.24 42.56 -13.20
N TYR A 1002 4.47 42.86 -13.60
CA TYR A 1002 5.62 41.97 -13.39
C TYR A 1002 5.87 41.66 -11.90
N GLU A 1003 6.26 40.41 -11.62
CA GLU A 1003 6.56 39.89 -10.28
C GLU A 1003 7.83 39.01 -10.30
N GLY A 1004 8.46 38.84 -9.12
CA GLY A 1004 9.58 37.92 -8.94
C GLY A 1004 10.78 38.23 -9.84
N LEU A 1005 11.26 37.22 -10.58
CA LEU A 1005 12.44 37.35 -11.47
C LEU A 1005 12.26 38.38 -12.59
N TYR A 1006 11.03 38.75 -12.93
CA TYR A 1006 10.75 39.74 -13.98
C TYR A 1006 10.80 41.19 -13.48
N GLN A 1007 11.16 41.42 -12.22
CA GLN A 1007 11.48 42.73 -11.68
C GLN A 1007 13.00 43.05 -11.68
N GLY A 1008 13.69 42.66 -12.76
CA GLY A 1008 15.15 42.75 -12.88
C GLY A 1008 15.74 44.15 -13.05
N LEU A 1009 14.93 45.18 -13.34
CA LEU A 1009 15.42 46.56 -13.55
C LEU A 1009 15.61 47.26 -12.19
N ILE A 1010 16.87 47.55 -11.85
CA ILE A 1010 17.27 48.10 -10.55
C ILE A 1010 17.14 49.62 -10.54
N GLU A 1011 17.68 50.26 -11.56
CA GLU A 1011 17.75 51.71 -11.70
C GLU A 1011 17.57 52.11 -13.16
N SER A 1012 17.00 53.29 -13.39
CA SER A 1012 16.91 53.95 -14.69
C SER A 1012 16.96 55.45 -14.48
N ASN A 1013 17.64 56.21 -15.33
CA ASN A 1013 17.41 57.65 -15.37
C ASN A 1013 15.98 57.94 -15.86
N SER A 1014 15.45 59.11 -15.51
CA SER A 1014 14.08 59.52 -15.83
C SER A 1014 13.75 59.59 -17.32
N GLU A 1015 14.78 59.66 -18.17
CA GLU A 1015 14.65 59.70 -19.63
C GLU A 1015 14.74 58.30 -20.29
N GLY A 1016 15.05 57.26 -19.52
CA GLY A 1016 15.18 55.88 -20.03
C GLY A 1016 16.37 55.69 -21.00
N ILE A 1017 17.44 56.46 -20.81
CA ILE A 1017 18.67 56.42 -21.63
C ILE A 1017 19.72 55.51 -21.00
N SER A 1018 19.83 55.49 -19.67
CA SER A 1018 20.80 54.64 -18.95
C SER A 1018 20.21 54.07 -17.67
N GLY A 1019 20.69 52.90 -17.24
CA GLY A 1019 20.20 52.22 -16.05
C GLY A 1019 21.02 50.99 -15.66
N LEU A 1020 20.49 50.20 -14.73
CA LEU A 1020 21.14 48.99 -14.18
C LEU A 1020 20.15 47.82 -14.15
N VAL A 1021 20.54 46.68 -14.71
CA VAL A 1021 19.74 45.44 -14.74
C VAL A 1021 20.42 44.33 -13.93
N GLU A 1022 19.64 43.50 -13.25
CA GLU A 1022 20.10 42.36 -12.44
C GLU A 1022 20.15 41.07 -13.27
N TRP A 1023 21.26 40.33 -13.17
CA TRP A 1023 21.41 38.98 -13.69
C TRP A 1023 21.01 37.97 -12.61
N SER A 1024 19.90 37.25 -12.83
CA SER A 1024 19.33 36.27 -11.90
C SER A 1024 19.56 34.81 -12.31
N ASN A 1025 20.60 34.54 -13.10
CA ASN A 1025 20.89 33.22 -13.68
C ASN A 1025 19.73 32.62 -14.52
N ASP A 1026 18.91 33.49 -15.11
CA ASP A 1026 17.85 33.11 -16.06
C ASP A 1026 17.91 34.05 -17.27
N TRP A 1027 18.18 33.47 -18.45
CA TRP A 1027 18.29 34.25 -19.70
C TRP A 1027 16.95 34.84 -20.13
N THR A 1028 15.85 34.16 -19.82
CA THR A 1028 14.51 34.61 -20.21
C THR A 1028 14.15 35.90 -19.47
N SER A 1029 14.26 35.94 -18.15
CA SER A 1029 13.98 37.13 -17.35
C SER A 1029 14.96 38.28 -17.64
N TYR A 1030 16.24 37.97 -17.88
CA TYR A 1030 17.26 38.97 -18.15
C TYR A 1030 17.01 39.69 -19.48
N ILE A 1031 16.78 38.95 -20.56
CA ILE A 1031 16.47 39.54 -21.87
C ILE A 1031 15.13 40.30 -21.81
N ASP A 1032 14.13 39.76 -21.10
CA ASP A 1032 12.85 40.46 -20.91
C ASP A 1032 13.04 41.79 -20.16
N THR A 1033 13.86 41.82 -19.12
CA THR A 1033 14.20 43.05 -18.38
C THR A 1033 14.81 44.12 -19.30
N ILE A 1034 15.63 43.72 -20.28
CA ILE A 1034 16.18 44.64 -21.28
C ILE A 1034 15.06 45.20 -22.19
N LEU A 1035 14.11 44.35 -22.62
CA LEU A 1035 12.93 44.80 -23.37
C LEU A 1035 12.07 45.77 -22.54
N GLN A 1036 11.90 45.51 -21.25
CA GLN A 1036 11.17 46.36 -20.31
C GLN A 1036 11.79 47.76 -20.20
N PHE A 1037 13.13 47.87 -20.21
CA PHE A 1037 13.82 49.16 -20.17
C PHE A 1037 13.40 50.06 -21.34
N ARG A 1038 13.26 49.49 -22.54
CA ARG A 1038 12.76 50.25 -23.69
C ARG A 1038 11.30 50.63 -23.53
N LEU A 1039 10.45 49.73 -22.99
CA LEU A 1039 9.04 50.04 -22.72
C LEU A 1039 8.87 51.21 -21.74
N LEU A 1040 9.76 51.31 -20.74
CA LEU A 1040 9.80 52.43 -19.79
C LEU A 1040 10.08 53.77 -20.50
N SER A 1041 11.05 53.79 -21.42
CA SER A 1041 11.49 54.99 -22.16
C SER A 1041 10.48 55.52 -23.19
N LEU A 1042 9.40 54.79 -23.48
CA LEU A 1042 8.42 55.23 -24.47
C LEU A 1042 7.58 56.41 -23.95
N PRO A 1043 7.30 57.42 -24.79
CA PRO A 1043 6.51 58.58 -24.39
C PRO A 1043 5.01 58.26 -24.18
N HIS A 1044 4.57 57.08 -24.60
CA HIS A 1044 3.18 56.66 -24.54
C HIS A 1044 2.85 55.93 -23.22
N ARG A 1045 1.66 56.20 -22.66
CA ARG A 1045 1.17 55.60 -21.39
C ARG A 1045 0.19 54.44 -21.58
N ASP A 1046 -0.10 54.08 -22.83
CA ASP A 1046 -0.91 52.92 -23.18
C ASP A 1046 -0.11 51.61 -23.02
N LEU A 1047 -0.82 50.49 -22.86
CA LEU A 1047 -0.21 49.16 -22.78
C LEU A 1047 0.26 48.75 -24.18
N ARG A 1048 1.53 48.35 -24.31
CA ARG A 1048 2.14 47.98 -25.60
C ARG A 1048 2.89 46.66 -25.48
N LEU A 1049 2.91 45.87 -26.54
CA LEU A 1049 3.69 44.64 -26.58
C LEU A 1049 4.72 44.70 -27.72
N PRO A 1050 5.90 44.08 -27.55
CA PRO A 1050 6.82 43.88 -28.66
C PRO A 1050 6.16 43.06 -29.77
N THR A 1051 6.21 43.55 -31.00
CA THR A 1051 5.64 42.86 -32.18
C THR A 1051 6.70 42.52 -33.22
N SER A 1052 7.81 43.25 -33.25
CA SER A 1052 9.00 42.83 -33.98
C SER A 1052 10.28 43.36 -33.35
N ILE A 1053 11.38 42.65 -33.60
CA ILE A 1053 12.73 43.08 -33.27
C ILE A 1053 13.60 42.86 -34.49
N GLN A 1054 14.22 43.93 -35.00
CA GLN A 1054 15.08 43.84 -36.18
C GLN A 1054 16.31 42.98 -35.93
N ARG A 1055 16.98 43.15 -34.78
CA ARG A 1055 18.15 42.33 -34.44
C ARG A 1055 18.30 42.14 -32.93
N VAL A 1056 18.58 40.91 -32.51
CA VAL A 1056 19.00 40.58 -31.14
C VAL A 1056 20.33 39.85 -31.19
N ARG A 1057 21.33 40.32 -30.46
CA ARG A 1057 22.64 39.66 -30.34
C ARG A 1057 22.87 39.26 -28.89
N ILE A 1058 23.08 37.97 -28.64
CA ILE A 1058 23.28 37.40 -27.30
C ILE A 1058 24.68 36.80 -27.23
N THR A 1059 25.52 37.34 -26.34
CA THR A 1059 26.91 36.92 -26.12
C THR A 1059 27.04 36.38 -24.69
N PRO A 1060 27.06 35.04 -24.51
CA PRO A 1060 27.02 34.42 -23.19
C PRO A 1060 28.28 34.62 -22.33
N LYS A 1061 29.44 34.81 -22.96
CA LYS A 1061 30.71 35.08 -22.26
C LYS A 1061 30.89 36.59 -22.12
N LEU A 1062 31.22 37.05 -20.90
CA LEU A 1062 31.51 38.46 -20.64
C LEU A 1062 32.72 38.90 -21.48
N GLN A 1063 32.53 39.93 -22.30
CA GLN A 1063 33.67 40.67 -22.85
C GLN A 1063 34.26 41.53 -21.72
N ASN A 1064 35.60 41.64 -21.64
CA ASN A 1064 36.34 42.43 -20.64
C ASN A 1064 36.02 43.95 -20.69
N ARG A 1065 34.80 44.34 -20.32
CA ARG A 1065 34.33 45.74 -20.25
C ARG A 1065 33.52 45.92 -18.96
N LYS A 1066 34.00 46.80 -18.06
CA LYS A 1066 33.27 47.27 -16.86
C LYS A 1066 32.25 48.37 -17.23
N PRO A 1067 31.19 48.64 -16.45
CA PRO A 1067 30.98 48.27 -15.04
C PRO A 1067 29.99 47.11 -14.87
N VAL A 1068 30.54 45.99 -14.44
CA VAL A 1068 29.83 44.98 -13.65
C VAL A 1068 30.20 45.27 -12.19
N THR A 1069 29.25 45.22 -11.26
CA THR A 1069 29.59 45.18 -9.83
C THR A 1069 30.58 44.03 -9.55
N GLU A 1070 31.40 44.10 -8.50
CA GLU A 1070 32.48 43.12 -8.26
C GLU A 1070 32.03 41.65 -8.29
N ASP A 1071 30.75 41.38 -8.02
CA ASP A 1071 30.16 40.03 -7.96
C ASP A 1071 29.50 39.55 -9.27
N GLY A 1072 29.58 40.28 -10.39
CA GLY A 1072 29.00 39.80 -11.66
C GLY A 1072 27.48 40.03 -11.83
N LYS A 1073 26.83 40.54 -10.77
CA LYS A 1073 25.38 40.49 -10.57
C LYS A 1073 24.59 41.58 -11.29
N TYR A 1074 25.16 42.77 -11.43
CA TYR A 1074 24.46 43.92 -12.02
C TYR A 1074 25.18 44.41 -13.29
N HIS A 1075 24.41 44.70 -14.33
CA HIS A 1075 24.91 45.03 -15.66
C HIS A 1075 24.34 46.39 -16.09
N SER A 1076 25.20 47.29 -16.56
CA SER A 1076 24.76 48.58 -17.09
C SER A 1076 23.98 48.39 -18.39
N ILE A 1077 22.84 49.07 -18.51
CA ILE A 1077 22.06 49.16 -19.75
C ILE A 1077 22.11 50.59 -20.30
N GLN A 1078 22.29 50.71 -21.60
CA GLN A 1078 22.26 51.99 -22.33
C GLN A 1078 21.32 51.89 -23.53
N TYR A 1079 20.55 52.94 -23.78
CA TYR A 1079 19.71 53.09 -24.96
C TYR A 1079 20.26 54.20 -25.87
N CYS A 1080 20.65 53.83 -27.08
CA CYS A 1080 21.07 54.76 -28.13
C CYS A 1080 19.89 55.08 -29.04
N SER A 1081 19.39 56.32 -28.96
CA SER A 1081 18.26 56.78 -29.77
C SER A 1081 18.59 56.90 -31.26
N VAL A 1082 19.85 57.16 -31.62
CA VAL A 1082 20.30 57.31 -33.01
C VAL A 1082 20.19 56.00 -33.79
N THR A 1083 20.51 54.88 -33.13
CA THR A 1083 20.49 53.54 -33.75
C THR A 1083 19.31 52.69 -33.28
N ASP A 1084 18.42 53.24 -32.45
CA ASP A 1084 17.34 52.53 -31.72
C ASP A 1084 17.86 51.21 -31.12
N THR A 1085 18.92 51.30 -30.32
CA THR A 1085 19.64 50.12 -29.81
C THR A 1085 19.78 50.14 -28.29
N LEU A 1086 19.38 49.05 -27.65
CA LEU A 1086 19.65 48.74 -26.25
C LEU A 1086 20.94 47.92 -26.16
N ILE A 1087 21.84 48.31 -25.27
CA ILE A 1087 23.16 47.70 -25.13
C ILE A 1087 23.41 47.36 -23.66
N THR A 1088 23.75 46.09 -23.41
CA THR A 1088 24.33 45.61 -22.15
C THR A 1088 25.65 44.89 -22.47
N SER A 1089 26.37 44.43 -21.45
CA SER A 1089 27.60 43.65 -21.61
C SER A 1089 27.41 42.30 -22.34
N ARG A 1090 26.18 41.77 -22.37
CA ARG A 1090 25.84 40.41 -22.84
C ARG A 1090 24.80 40.38 -23.96
N VAL A 1091 23.93 41.39 -24.03
CA VAL A 1091 22.80 41.42 -24.97
C VAL A 1091 22.70 42.79 -25.62
N GLN A 1092 22.51 42.79 -26.93
CA GLN A 1092 22.21 43.96 -27.74
C GLN A 1092 20.89 43.75 -28.48
N ILE A 1093 19.98 44.73 -28.41
CA ILE A 1093 18.66 44.67 -29.07
C ILE A 1093 18.50 45.92 -29.91
N GLN A 1094 18.29 45.77 -31.21
CA GLN A 1094 18.16 46.86 -32.17
C GLN A 1094 16.80 46.80 -32.88
N GLY A 1095 16.15 47.96 -33.05
CA GLY A 1095 14.94 48.11 -33.85
C GLY A 1095 13.74 47.39 -33.25
N MET A 1096 13.38 47.71 -32.00
CA MET A 1096 12.26 47.08 -31.30
C MET A 1096 10.95 47.82 -31.60
N THR A 1097 10.07 47.18 -32.37
CA THR A 1097 8.73 47.72 -32.66
C THR A 1097 7.74 47.27 -31.61
N VAL A 1098 6.94 48.21 -31.12
CA VAL A 1098 5.91 47.98 -30.11
C VAL A 1098 4.55 48.46 -30.59
N THR A 1099 3.52 47.66 -30.36
CA THR A 1099 2.15 47.95 -30.82
C THR A 1099 1.21 48.09 -29.63
N PRO A 1100 0.27 49.07 -29.63
CA PRO A 1100 -0.74 49.19 -28.59
C PRO A 1100 -1.62 47.94 -28.51
N THR A 1101 -1.97 47.56 -27.28
CA THR A 1101 -2.93 46.50 -27.00
C THR A 1101 -4.03 47.02 -26.09
N ASN A 1102 -5.24 46.49 -26.26
CA ASN A 1102 -6.39 46.95 -25.50
C ASN A 1102 -6.26 46.53 -24.03
N LYS A 1103 -6.28 47.50 -23.12
CA LYS A 1103 -6.55 47.24 -21.70
C LYS A 1103 -7.97 46.69 -21.60
N ARG A 1104 -8.09 45.47 -21.06
CA ARG A 1104 -9.41 44.91 -20.76
C ARG A 1104 -9.98 45.65 -19.55
N LYS A 1105 -11.30 45.92 -19.52
CA LYS A 1105 -11.97 46.22 -18.25
C LYS A 1105 -11.67 45.08 -17.28
N SER A 1106 -11.22 45.42 -16.08
CA SER A 1106 -10.91 44.42 -15.05
C SER A 1106 -12.16 43.57 -14.75
N GLN A 1107 -11.99 42.33 -14.30
CA GLN A 1107 -13.10 41.51 -13.80
C GLN A 1107 -13.63 41.99 -12.42
N MET A 1108 -12.97 42.95 -11.76
CA MET A 1108 -13.61 43.70 -10.69
C MET A 1108 -14.71 44.54 -11.34
N GLY A 1109 -15.95 44.40 -10.86
CA GLY A 1109 -17.13 45.08 -11.40
C GLY A 1109 -16.89 46.59 -11.60
N ASP A 1110 -17.71 47.21 -12.46
CA ASP A 1110 -17.63 48.65 -12.67
C ASP A 1110 -17.66 49.36 -11.29
N PRO A 1111 -16.77 50.35 -11.06
CA PRO A 1111 -16.70 51.02 -9.77
C PRO A 1111 -18.08 51.55 -9.38
N THR A 1112 -18.46 51.39 -8.12
CA THR A 1112 -19.70 51.97 -7.62
C THR A 1112 -19.59 53.48 -7.67
N TYR A 1113 -20.34 54.11 -8.57
CA TYR A 1113 -20.43 55.56 -8.66
C TYR A 1113 -21.46 56.04 -7.63
N GLU A 1114 -20.98 56.55 -6.49
CA GLU A 1114 -21.82 57.17 -5.48
C GLU A 1114 -21.77 58.69 -5.65
N THR A 1115 -22.93 59.34 -5.72
CA THR A 1115 -23.03 60.79 -5.63
C THR A 1115 -23.30 61.19 -4.19
N PHE A 1116 -22.39 61.96 -3.60
CA PHE A 1116 -22.55 62.48 -2.24
C PHE A 1116 -23.35 63.79 -2.28
N GLU A 1117 -24.65 63.68 -2.48
CA GLU A 1117 -25.58 64.80 -2.43
C GLU A 1117 -26.00 65.08 -0.99
N PHE A 1118 -25.97 66.36 -0.60
CA PHE A 1118 -26.58 66.78 0.64
C PHE A 1118 -28.11 66.71 0.53
N HIS A 1119 -28.67 65.58 0.92
CA HIS A 1119 -30.10 65.47 1.19
C HIS A 1119 -30.37 66.06 2.57
N LYS A 1120 -31.03 67.22 2.64
CA LYS A 1120 -31.63 67.67 3.89
C LYS A 1120 -32.65 66.61 4.32
N PHE A 1121 -32.34 65.89 5.39
CA PHE A 1121 -33.30 65.03 6.04
C PHE A 1121 -34.31 65.92 6.77
N PHE A 1122 -35.45 66.20 6.14
CA PHE A 1122 -36.64 66.62 6.87
C PHE A 1122 -37.39 65.33 7.25
N PRO A 1123 -37.30 64.85 8.50
CA PRO A 1123 -38.25 63.84 8.94
C PRO A 1123 -39.62 64.48 8.81
N ARG A 1124 -40.59 63.79 8.21
CA ARG A 1124 -41.97 64.29 8.08
C ARG A 1124 -42.46 64.86 9.42
N ALA A 1125 -42.38 66.17 9.52
CA ALA A 1125 -43.20 67.02 10.34
C ALA A 1125 -43.72 68.05 9.34
N ASP A 1126 -45.01 67.97 9.06
CA ASP A 1126 -45.79 69.20 8.91
C ASP A 1126 -45.30 70.18 10.00
N GLU A 1127 -45.15 71.45 9.64
CA GLU A 1127 -44.50 72.53 10.41
C GLU A 1127 -45.13 72.86 11.79
N THR A 1128 -45.84 71.92 12.43
CA THR A 1128 -46.63 72.13 13.65
C THR A 1128 -46.52 71.04 14.73
N ARG A 1129 -45.51 70.14 14.73
CA ARG A 1129 -45.32 69.21 15.87
C ARG A 1129 -43.89 69.13 16.40
N HIS A 1130 -43.74 69.55 17.66
CA HIS A 1130 -42.53 69.42 18.48
C HIS A 1130 -41.99 67.97 18.47
N LEU A 1131 -40.70 67.81 18.16
CA LEU A 1131 -40.00 66.53 18.33
C LEU A 1131 -40.08 66.12 19.81
N SER A 1132 -40.48 64.87 20.07
CA SER A 1132 -40.51 64.36 21.43
C SER A 1132 -39.09 64.31 22.00
N SER A 1133 -38.93 64.55 23.30
CA SER A 1133 -37.63 64.53 23.98
C SER A 1133 -36.87 63.22 23.76
N ARG A 1134 -37.58 62.11 23.52
CA ARG A 1134 -37.00 60.80 23.18
C ARG A 1134 -36.24 60.81 21.87
N ASN A 1135 -36.78 61.42 20.83
CA ASN A 1135 -36.15 61.48 19.51
C ASN A 1135 -34.89 62.35 19.53
N VAL A 1136 -34.92 63.43 20.32
CA VAL A 1136 -33.74 64.30 20.51
C VAL A 1136 -32.63 63.55 21.24
N VAL A 1137 -32.99 62.78 22.28
CA VAL A 1137 -32.05 61.98 23.05
C VAL A 1137 -31.43 60.85 22.22
N GLU A 1138 -32.20 60.19 21.35
CA GLU A 1138 -31.71 59.15 20.45
C GLU A 1138 -30.68 59.69 19.46
N ILE A 1139 -30.97 60.85 18.84
CA ILE A 1139 -30.05 61.51 17.89
C ILE A 1139 -28.74 61.93 18.58
N LEU A 1140 -28.83 62.53 19.77
CA LEU A 1140 -27.65 62.94 20.53
C LEU A 1140 -26.79 61.75 20.98
N LEU A 1141 -27.42 60.62 21.32
CA LEU A 1141 -26.73 59.38 21.67
C LEU A 1141 -26.00 58.77 20.47
N GLU A 1142 -26.64 58.70 19.31
CA GLU A 1142 -26.00 58.16 18.10
C GLU A 1142 -24.79 58.99 17.70
N LEU A 1143 -24.91 60.32 17.72
CA LEU A 1143 -23.80 61.23 17.46
C LEU A 1143 -22.65 61.04 18.47
N GLY A 1144 -22.97 60.86 19.75
CA GLY A 1144 -21.96 60.57 20.77
C GLY A 1144 -21.25 59.23 20.56
N LEU A 1145 -22.00 58.17 20.23
CA LEU A 1145 -21.45 56.82 20.04
C LEU A 1145 -20.58 56.69 18.79
N GLU A 1146 -20.93 57.39 17.71
CA GLU A 1146 -20.16 57.42 16.46
C GLU A 1146 -18.78 58.08 16.65
N ASN A 1147 -18.68 59.06 17.55
CA ASN A 1147 -17.45 59.83 17.75
C ASN A 1147 -16.56 59.31 18.90
N ILE A 1148 -17.00 58.29 19.64
CA ILE A 1148 -16.18 57.61 20.65
C ILE A 1148 -15.49 56.40 20.03
N SER A 1149 -14.16 56.35 20.07
CA SER A 1149 -13.34 55.27 19.50
C SER A 1149 -13.15 54.04 20.41
N SER A 1150 -13.66 54.07 21.64
CA SER A 1150 -13.61 52.95 22.59
C SER A 1150 -14.74 51.93 22.35
N ASP A 1151 -14.41 50.64 22.42
CA ASP A 1151 -15.36 49.52 22.31
C ASP A 1151 -16.11 49.22 23.62
N HIS A 1152 -15.58 49.72 24.74
CA HIS A 1152 -16.17 49.59 26.07
C HIS A 1152 -16.58 50.96 26.63
N LEU A 1153 -17.84 51.10 27.00
CA LEU A 1153 -18.41 52.33 27.57
C LEU A 1153 -18.83 52.08 29.03
N ARG A 1154 -18.41 52.97 29.94
CA ARG A 1154 -18.93 53.03 31.31
C ARG A 1154 -19.88 54.19 31.43
N VAL A 1155 -21.13 53.92 31.80
CA VAL A 1155 -22.14 54.96 31.96
C VAL A 1155 -22.43 55.11 33.45
N LEU A 1156 -22.32 56.34 33.94
CA LEU A 1156 -22.57 56.71 35.34
C LEU A 1156 -23.98 57.32 35.43
N ASP A 1157 -24.85 56.73 36.24
CA ASP A 1157 -26.22 57.24 36.43
C ASP A 1157 -26.23 58.27 37.58
N LEU A 1158 -26.47 59.54 37.26
CA LEU A 1158 -26.37 60.67 38.19
C LEU A 1158 -27.71 61.29 38.57
N ALA A 1159 -28.86 60.72 38.18
CA ALA A 1159 -30.15 61.37 38.42
C ALA A 1159 -31.31 60.40 38.69
N GLU A 1160 -31.84 60.42 39.92
CA GLU A 1160 -33.01 59.65 40.36
C GLU A 1160 -34.38 60.19 39.87
N GLN A 1161 -34.46 61.06 38.85
CA GLN A 1161 -35.73 61.76 38.53
C GLN A 1161 -36.12 61.97 37.06
N LEU A 1162 -35.60 61.22 36.09
CA LEU A 1162 -36.15 61.24 34.73
C LEU A 1162 -36.18 59.84 34.08
N ASN A 1163 -37.35 59.43 33.58
CA ASN A 1163 -37.62 58.16 32.89
C ASN A 1163 -36.88 57.97 31.54
N LEU A 1164 -35.80 58.72 31.29
CA LEU A 1164 -35.02 58.69 30.04
C LEU A 1164 -33.94 57.60 30.05
N THR A 1165 -33.53 57.12 31.23
CA THR A 1165 -32.43 56.15 31.39
C THR A 1165 -32.75 54.79 30.76
N LEU A 1166 -34.00 54.35 30.81
CA LEU A 1166 -34.44 53.06 30.24
C LEU A 1166 -34.47 53.09 28.70
N ASP A 1167 -34.89 54.22 28.12
CA ASP A 1167 -34.92 54.42 26.67
C ASP A 1167 -33.50 54.53 26.09
N MET A 1168 -32.60 55.24 26.77
CA MET A 1168 -31.18 55.31 26.40
C MET A 1168 -30.51 53.93 26.46
N LYS A 1169 -30.80 53.13 27.49
CA LYS A 1169 -30.29 51.77 27.63
C LYS A 1169 -30.73 50.85 26.49
N ASN A 1170 -32.02 50.86 26.15
CA ASN A 1170 -32.55 50.02 25.07
C ASN A 1170 -31.94 50.37 23.69
N ILE A 1171 -31.68 51.65 23.43
CA ILE A 1171 -31.08 52.11 22.17
C ILE A 1171 -29.61 51.67 22.06
N ILE A 1172 -28.86 51.75 23.17
CA ILE A 1172 -27.44 51.37 23.21
C ILE A 1172 -27.27 49.84 23.12
N ASP A 1173 -28.08 49.05 23.83
CA ASP A 1173 -28.00 47.57 23.86
C ASP A 1173 -28.32 46.92 22.50
N LEU A 1174 -29.01 47.63 21.59
CA LEU A 1174 -29.32 47.16 20.22
C LEU A 1174 -28.14 47.29 19.23
N LYS A 1175 -27.03 47.91 19.62
CA LYS A 1175 -25.87 48.13 18.71
C LYS A 1175 -24.84 47.00 18.85
N PRO A 1176 -24.55 46.21 17.80
CA PRO A 1176 -23.86 44.93 17.91
C PRO A 1176 -22.33 44.98 18.10
N ARG A 1177 -21.73 46.17 18.32
CA ARG A 1177 -20.26 46.34 18.30
C ARG A 1177 -19.63 46.95 19.55
N LYS A 1178 -20.39 47.32 20.58
CA LYS A 1178 -19.83 47.94 21.80
C LYS A 1178 -20.44 47.32 23.07
N THR A 1179 -19.64 47.12 24.11
CA THR A 1179 -20.09 46.53 25.38
C THR A 1179 -20.19 47.59 26.47
N VAL A 1180 -21.32 47.64 27.19
CA VAL A 1180 -21.62 48.73 28.13
C VAL A 1180 -21.75 48.24 29.57
N SER A 1181 -21.17 48.99 30.51
CA SER A 1181 -21.22 48.71 31.95
C SER A 1181 -21.77 49.92 32.72
N TRP A 1182 -22.73 49.67 33.61
CA TRP A 1182 -23.47 50.70 34.34
C TRP A 1182 -22.99 50.80 35.79
N LEU A 1183 -22.61 51.99 36.25
CA LEU A 1183 -22.09 52.23 37.61
C LEU A 1183 -23.14 52.95 38.47
N LYS A 1184 -23.39 52.46 39.69
CA LYS A 1184 -24.26 53.11 40.70
C LYS A 1184 -23.46 54.03 41.64
N ASN A 1185 -24.15 55.07 42.10
CA ASN A 1185 -23.64 56.37 42.53
C ASN A 1185 -23.00 56.43 43.94
N ASP A 1186 -21.94 55.66 44.21
CA ASP A 1186 -21.12 55.87 45.42
C ASP A 1186 -19.63 55.69 45.11
N THR A 1187 -19.04 56.69 44.43
CA THR A 1187 -17.65 57.16 44.60
C THR A 1187 -17.27 58.15 43.46
N LEU A 1188 -17.57 59.42 43.68
CA LEU A 1188 -17.01 60.56 42.94
C LEU A 1188 -15.68 60.98 43.57
N ALA A 1189 -14.60 61.08 42.79
CA ALA A 1189 -13.53 62.06 43.03
C ALA A 1189 -12.63 62.24 41.79
N HIS A 1190 -12.51 63.50 41.34
CA HIS A 1190 -11.53 64.04 40.37
C HIS A 1190 -11.93 64.16 38.87
N VAL A 1191 -12.87 65.08 38.61
CA VAL A 1191 -12.80 66.27 37.72
C VAL A 1191 -11.75 66.29 36.58
N PHE A 1192 -12.19 66.56 35.34
CA PHE A 1192 -11.86 67.79 34.59
C PHE A 1192 -12.98 68.18 33.60
N HIS A 1193 -13.47 69.42 33.79
CA HIS A 1193 -14.43 70.16 32.97
C HIS A 1193 -13.85 70.57 31.62
N TRP A 1194 -14.65 70.56 30.55
CA TRP A 1194 -14.60 71.53 29.46
C TRP A 1194 -16.03 71.92 29.05
N GLU A 1195 -16.32 73.23 29.09
CA GLU A 1195 -17.52 73.86 28.52
C GLU A 1195 -17.36 74.02 27.00
N PHE A 1196 -18.44 73.82 26.23
CA PHE A 1196 -18.52 74.14 24.80
C PHE A 1196 -19.48 75.33 24.59
N PHE A 1197 -19.06 76.25 23.72
CA PHE A 1197 -19.98 77.03 22.88
C PHE A 1197 -20.31 76.24 21.62
#